data_AF-A0A537VWE6-F1
#
_entry.id   AF-A0A537VWE6-F1
#
_cell.length_a   1.000
_cell.length_b   1.000
_cell.length_c   1.000
_cell.angle_alpha   90.00
_cell.angle_beta   90.00
_cell.angle_gamma   90.00
#
_symmetry.space_group_name_H-M   'P 1'
#
loop_
_entity.id
_entity.type
_entity.pdbx_description
1 polymer ?
#
loop_
_entity_poly.entity_id
_entity_poly.type
_entity_poly.pdbx_seq_one_letter_code
_entity_poly.pdbx_strand_id
1 'polypeptide(L)'
;MEEAGGSQGHVGRLMSEADVFIRMPDGTRLAATLYLPESGGPWPALLEAYPYRKDDLSTGAAEYRRLRDEGSYAVCRIDVRGTGTSEGVATAEYPPQEQDDLCEVIDWLSRQEWCTGSVGMFGTSYSGFNTIQVAMRRPPALKAIIPIYATDDRYTDDVHFGGGVRKAMEFGYPLSMVSMNALPPVPSLAGEDWRRLWLKRIEELVPWFGSIEEQNDGPFWRQGSLRPHYDSITVPTMIVAGWADVYRNALLRMFEHLRVPKRLLMGPWCHMSPNDSIPGPRIDLVPEMIRWWDRWLRGLENGVDTEPPIAFFIRRSTPPEPDLREVRGGWRFEPEWPLARGRKLELPLRAASPGGPLEQTLAARGDVGTTAHIRGSYDPPYGLSIDQRPDEIHSLLYQWSVSEELEILGIPVLLATLRLSDPVAFLSAKLCDVLEDGTSVLVSRGILNLTHRDSHTTPEPVVPGRVFEVSLELDATSWVFEVGHTIRLAIAGSDWPNAWPPPEASELTVVLEGSRLFLPTVRGDHPIKERPRFLPVKEARGALSAGNQERVEPVWRIEHDIYARETRVVTHQLSRSSLAGRWSSWRTEDVRVGVKPLAPGDAWVESDVETEIAWPEVTARTNARLKLTSDPTTYYFDLVLDVFENDNLISTRHWETVTPRKLQ
;
A
#
# COMPACT_ATOMS: atom_id res chain seq x y z
N MET A 1 -1.80 -31.84 -48.53
CA MET A 1 -1.04 -30.61 -48.82
C MET A 1 -2.06 -29.52 -49.04
N GLU A 2 -2.36 -28.78 -47.98
CA GLU A 2 -3.18 -27.57 -48.04
C GLU A 2 -2.54 -26.63 -47.00
N GLU A 3 -2.02 -25.51 -47.49
CA GLU A 3 -1.16 -24.59 -46.76
C GLU A 3 -1.97 -23.73 -45.77
N ALA A 4 -1.45 -23.67 -44.55
CA ALA A 4 -1.82 -22.68 -43.54
C ALA A 4 -1.21 -21.32 -43.89
N GLY A 5 -2.05 -20.32 -44.18
CA GLY A 5 -1.66 -18.92 -44.30
C GLY A 5 -1.99 -18.17 -43.01
N GLY A 6 -0.97 -17.80 -42.25
CA GLY A 6 -1.09 -16.97 -41.05
C GLY A 6 -1.41 -15.51 -41.41
N SER A 7 -2.41 -14.93 -40.76
CA SER A 7 -2.66 -13.49 -40.78
C SER A 7 -1.81 -12.80 -39.72
N GLN A 8 -0.64 -12.30 -40.12
CA GLN A 8 0.00 -11.20 -39.41
C GLN A 8 -0.81 -9.93 -39.73
N GLY A 9 -1.45 -9.36 -38.71
CA GLY A 9 -2.22 -8.12 -38.85
C GLY A 9 -1.30 -6.93 -39.06
N HIS A 10 -1.21 -6.42 -40.29
CA HIS A 10 -0.75 -5.08 -40.56
C HIS A 10 -1.80 -4.08 -40.05
N VAL A 11 -1.44 -3.27 -39.05
CA VAL A 11 -2.32 -2.26 -38.47
C VAL A 11 -2.21 -0.97 -39.29
N GLY A 12 -3.29 -0.62 -40.00
CA GLY A 12 -3.43 0.69 -40.65
C GLY A 12 -3.41 1.83 -39.64
N ARG A 13 -3.06 3.04 -40.11
CA ARG A 13 -3.00 4.34 -39.40
C ARG A 13 -3.50 4.27 -37.94
N LEU A 14 -2.58 4.03 -37.00
CA LEU A 14 -2.87 3.84 -35.58
C LEU A 14 -3.62 5.06 -35.03
N MET A 15 -4.76 4.81 -34.37
CA MET A 15 -5.47 5.81 -33.58
C MET A 15 -4.62 6.23 -32.37
N SER A 16 -4.77 7.46 -31.89
CA SER A 16 -4.03 7.98 -30.73
C SER A 16 -4.38 7.28 -29.41
N GLU A 17 -5.52 6.58 -29.36
CA GLU A 17 -5.94 5.65 -28.32
C GLU A 17 -6.53 4.40 -29.00
N ALA A 18 -6.06 3.21 -28.65
CA ALA A 18 -6.50 1.94 -29.25
C ALA A 18 -6.54 0.80 -28.23
N ASP A 19 -7.68 0.09 -28.17
CA ASP A 19 -7.79 -1.16 -27.42
C ASP A 19 -7.30 -2.34 -28.27
N VAL A 20 -6.43 -3.16 -27.68
CA VAL A 20 -5.81 -4.31 -28.34
C VAL A 20 -5.80 -5.53 -27.40
N PHE A 21 -5.63 -6.71 -27.99
CA PHE A 21 -5.39 -7.94 -27.25
C PHE A 21 -3.98 -8.44 -27.52
N ILE A 22 -3.21 -8.67 -26.46
CA ILE A 22 -1.87 -9.25 -26.52
C ILE A 22 -2.00 -10.74 -26.21
N ARG A 23 -1.62 -11.60 -27.16
CA ARG A 23 -1.72 -13.06 -27.01
C ARG A 23 -0.47 -13.60 -26.32
N MET A 24 -0.68 -14.25 -25.17
CA MET A 24 0.35 -14.96 -24.41
C MET A 24 0.69 -16.31 -25.06
N PRO A 25 1.84 -16.94 -24.72
CA PRO A 25 2.26 -18.22 -25.30
C PRO A 25 1.26 -19.37 -25.16
N ASP A 26 0.47 -19.36 -24.07
CA ASP A 26 -0.59 -20.34 -23.82
C ASP A 26 -1.89 -20.07 -24.60
N GLY A 27 -1.91 -19.00 -25.40
CA GLY A 27 -3.05 -18.57 -26.21
C GLY A 27 -4.02 -17.62 -25.50
N THR A 28 -3.84 -17.37 -24.20
CA THR A 28 -4.65 -16.41 -23.43
C THR A 28 -4.43 -15.00 -23.95
N ARG A 29 -5.50 -14.21 -24.06
CA ARG A 29 -5.43 -12.82 -24.50
C ARG A 29 -5.54 -11.85 -23.32
N LEU A 30 -4.53 -10.99 -23.17
CA LEU A 30 -4.57 -9.87 -22.23
C LEU A 30 -5.08 -8.62 -22.93
N ALA A 31 -6.05 -7.95 -22.33
CA ALA A 31 -6.62 -6.70 -22.82
C ALA A 31 -5.68 -5.53 -22.46
N ALA A 32 -5.34 -4.73 -23.45
CA ALA A 32 -4.47 -3.57 -23.32
C ALA A 32 -5.11 -2.33 -23.98
N THR A 33 -4.87 -1.16 -23.41
CA THR A 33 -5.13 0.12 -24.08
C THR A 33 -3.79 0.78 -24.38
N LEU A 34 -3.60 1.17 -25.64
CA LEU A 34 -2.43 1.88 -26.14
C LEU A 34 -2.75 3.37 -26.29
N TYR A 35 -1.88 4.22 -25.74
CA TYR A 35 -1.89 5.67 -25.95
C TYR A 35 -0.66 6.01 -26.79
N LEU A 36 -0.86 6.30 -28.08
CA LEU A 36 0.22 6.45 -29.06
C LEU A 36 0.33 7.91 -29.52
N PRO A 37 1.53 8.53 -29.50
CA PRO A 37 1.69 9.88 -30.00
C PRO A 37 1.30 10.02 -31.48
N GLU A 38 0.82 11.20 -31.89
CA GLU A 38 0.42 11.43 -33.30
C GLU A 38 1.63 11.68 -34.24
N SER A 39 2.82 11.89 -33.69
CA SER A 39 4.02 12.32 -34.42
C SER A 39 4.63 11.29 -35.37
N GLY A 40 4.09 10.06 -35.43
CA GLY A 40 4.59 8.94 -36.24
C GLY A 40 5.97 8.43 -35.79
N GLY A 41 5.99 7.38 -34.95
CA GLY A 41 7.16 6.86 -34.21
C GLY A 41 8.37 6.38 -35.05
N PRO A 42 9.32 5.65 -34.44
CA PRO A 42 9.18 4.89 -33.20
C PRO A 42 9.38 5.70 -31.90
N TRP A 43 8.72 5.29 -30.83
CA TRP A 43 8.82 5.86 -29.48
C TRP A 43 9.25 4.81 -28.45
N PRO A 44 9.88 5.17 -27.33
CA PRO A 44 9.96 4.26 -26.20
C PRO A 44 8.56 3.96 -25.65
N ALA A 45 8.37 2.74 -25.15
CA ALA A 45 7.11 2.29 -24.57
C ALA A 45 7.14 2.34 -23.04
N LEU A 46 6.02 2.65 -22.41
CA LEU A 46 5.81 2.59 -20.96
C LEU A 46 4.70 1.59 -20.66
N LEU A 47 4.93 0.68 -19.71
CA LEU A 47 3.96 -0.33 -19.28
C LEU A 47 3.47 -0.03 -17.86
N GLU A 48 2.16 -0.08 -17.67
CA GLU A 48 1.52 -0.27 -16.37
C GLU A 48 0.56 -1.46 -16.43
N ALA A 49 0.57 -2.32 -15.40
CA ALA A 49 -0.28 -3.49 -15.32
C ALA A 49 -0.89 -3.64 -13.91
N TYR A 50 -2.19 -3.86 -13.83
CA TYR A 50 -2.96 -3.86 -12.58
C TYR A 50 -4.32 -4.57 -12.73
N PRO A 51 -4.99 -4.95 -11.62
CA PRO A 51 -6.18 -5.80 -11.65
C PRO A 51 -7.52 -5.05 -11.55
N TYR A 52 -7.53 -3.72 -11.66
CA TYR A 52 -8.65 -2.87 -11.25
C TYR A 52 -9.61 -2.45 -12.37
N ARG A 53 -9.67 -3.22 -13.46
CA ARG A 53 -10.58 -3.02 -14.61
C ARG A 53 -10.41 -1.67 -15.31
N LYS A 54 -9.46 -1.60 -16.25
CA LYS A 54 -9.12 -0.37 -16.98
C LYS A 54 -10.23 0.22 -17.85
N ASP A 55 -11.19 -0.60 -18.28
CA ASP A 55 -12.20 -0.24 -19.29
C ASP A 55 -13.50 0.34 -18.68
N ASP A 56 -13.69 0.20 -17.37
CA ASP A 56 -14.89 0.66 -16.66
C ASP A 56 -14.57 1.36 -15.31
N LEU A 57 -14.32 0.60 -14.24
CA LEU A 57 -14.16 1.10 -12.88
C LEU A 57 -12.95 2.02 -12.73
N SER A 58 -11.85 1.73 -13.43
CA SER A 58 -10.59 2.48 -13.33
C SER A 58 -10.23 3.23 -14.60
N THR A 59 -11.18 3.91 -15.24
CA THR A 59 -11.00 4.60 -16.54
C THR A 59 -10.18 5.90 -16.53
N GLY A 60 -9.55 6.24 -15.40
CA GLY A 60 -8.62 7.36 -15.33
C GLY A 60 -7.48 7.23 -16.36
N ALA A 61 -7.34 8.23 -17.25
CA ALA A 61 -6.36 8.20 -18.34
C ALA A 61 -5.50 9.48 -18.45
N ALA A 62 -5.69 10.43 -17.53
CA ALA A 62 -5.04 11.74 -17.61
C ALA A 62 -3.51 11.63 -17.57
N GLU A 63 -2.96 10.79 -16.69
CA GLU A 63 -1.51 10.58 -16.60
C GLU A 63 -0.94 9.98 -17.89
N TYR A 64 -1.58 8.95 -18.46
CA TYR A 64 -1.13 8.30 -19.69
C TYR A 64 -1.16 9.24 -20.90
N ARG A 65 -2.24 10.04 -21.02
CA ARG A 65 -2.34 11.08 -22.06
C ARG A 65 -1.25 12.13 -21.91
N ARG A 66 -0.93 12.55 -20.68
CA ARG A 66 0.17 13.50 -20.46
C ARG A 66 1.54 12.89 -20.76
N LEU A 67 1.80 11.64 -20.40
CA LEU A 67 3.03 10.93 -20.79
C LEU A 67 3.15 10.81 -22.32
N ARG A 68 2.03 10.56 -23.02
CA ARG A 68 1.94 10.57 -24.48
C ARG A 68 2.21 11.97 -25.07
N ASP A 69 1.47 12.97 -24.61
CA ASP A 69 1.41 14.30 -25.25
C ASP A 69 2.59 15.20 -24.85
N GLU A 70 2.94 15.23 -23.56
CA GLU A 70 4.05 16.03 -23.04
C GLU A 70 5.40 15.29 -23.19
N GLY A 71 5.39 13.96 -23.08
CA GLY A 71 6.60 13.14 -23.10
C GLY A 71 6.91 12.44 -24.42
N SER A 72 5.96 12.34 -25.36
CA SER A 72 6.09 11.54 -26.60
C SER A 72 6.41 10.05 -26.36
N TYR A 73 5.77 9.45 -25.35
CA TYR A 73 5.87 8.01 -25.06
C TYR A 73 4.65 7.24 -25.59
N ALA A 74 4.88 6.02 -26.06
CA ALA A 74 3.80 5.06 -26.25
C ALA A 74 3.46 4.45 -24.88
N VAL A 75 2.24 4.62 -24.39
CA VAL A 75 1.84 4.07 -23.08
C VAL A 75 0.93 2.87 -23.28
N CYS A 76 1.22 1.76 -22.62
CA CYS A 76 0.45 0.53 -22.64
C CYS A 76 -0.06 0.26 -21.22
N ARG A 77 -1.39 0.23 -21.07
CA ARG A 77 -2.05 -0.11 -19.82
C ARG A 77 -2.78 -1.44 -19.97
N ILE A 78 -2.56 -2.37 -19.04
CA ILE A 78 -3.06 -3.75 -19.16
C ILE A 78 -3.89 -4.15 -17.93
N ASP A 79 -5.00 -4.85 -18.18
CA ASP A 79 -5.65 -5.66 -17.15
C ASP A 79 -4.85 -6.97 -17.00
N VAL A 80 -4.37 -7.30 -15.80
CA VAL A 80 -3.64 -8.56 -15.59
C VAL A 80 -4.56 -9.77 -15.84
N ARG A 81 -3.97 -10.94 -16.09
CA ARG A 81 -4.69 -12.19 -16.39
C ARG A 81 -5.89 -12.42 -15.46
N GLY A 82 -7.04 -12.69 -16.05
CA GLY A 82 -8.29 -12.99 -15.34
C GLY A 82 -9.00 -11.80 -14.70
N THR A 83 -8.52 -10.58 -14.93
CA THR A 83 -9.14 -9.35 -14.42
C THR A 83 -9.69 -8.50 -15.56
N GLY A 84 -10.67 -7.65 -15.27
CA GLY A 84 -11.30 -6.77 -16.26
C GLY A 84 -11.66 -7.50 -17.57
N THR A 85 -11.15 -6.99 -18.69
CA THR A 85 -11.39 -7.54 -20.03
C THR A 85 -10.39 -8.64 -20.43
N SER A 86 -9.34 -8.87 -19.66
CA SER A 86 -8.36 -9.94 -19.92
C SER A 86 -8.95 -11.33 -19.70
N GLU A 87 -8.57 -12.27 -20.57
CA GLU A 87 -8.94 -13.67 -20.43
C GLU A 87 -8.21 -14.35 -19.26
N GLY A 88 -8.63 -15.57 -18.94
CA GLY A 88 -8.08 -16.36 -17.83
C GLY A 88 -8.83 -16.15 -16.52
N VAL A 89 -8.17 -16.53 -15.42
CA VAL A 89 -8.71 -16.48 -14.06
C VAL A 89 -7.65 -15.92 -13.12
N ALA A 90 -8.06 -15.00 -12.25
CA ALA A 90 -7.19 -14.41 -11.24
C ALA A 90 -7.10 -15.36 -10.03
N THR A 91 -5.97 -16.06 -9.89
CA THR A 91 -5.84 -17.15 -8.90
C THR A 91 -5.25 -16.71 -7.55
N ALA A 92 -4.51 -15.60 -7.53
CA ALA A 92 -3.86 -15.06 -6.34
C ALA A 92 -3.40 -13.62 -6.61
N GLU A 93 -2.88 -12.96 -5.58
CA GLU A 93 -2.13 -11.71 -5.71
C GLU A 93 -0.70 -11.97 -6.23
N TYR A 94 -0.36 -11.32 -7.34
CA TYR A 94 0.95 -11.36 -7.99
C TYR A 94 1.49 -12.78 -8.26
N PRO A 95 0.71 -13.68 -8.89
CA PRO A 95 1.15 -15.05 -9.14
C PRO A 95 2.35 -15.06 -10.12
N PRO A 96 3.21 -16.08 -10.10
CA PRO A 96 4.35 -16.19 -11.03
C PRO A 96 3.92 -16.08 -12.50
N GLN A 97 2.74 -16.61 -12.84
CA GLN A 97 2.16 -16.50 -14.17
C GLN A 97 1.94 -15.05 -14.61
N GLU A 98 1.53 -14.16 -13.69
CA GLU A 98 1.40 -12.73 -14.01
C GLU A 98 2.77 -12.14 -14.35
N GLN A 99 3.82 -12.48 -13.59
CA GLN A 99 5.17 -11.99 -13.86
C GLN A 99 5.70 -12.49 -15.22
N ASP A 100 5.43 -13.75 -15.58
CA ASP A 100 5.78 -14.33 -16.87
C ASP A 100 5.04 -13.62 -18.02
N ASP A 101 3.72 -13.44 -17.87
CA ASP A 101 2.91 -12.72 -18.85
C ASP A 101 3.42 -11.29 -19.07
N LEU A 102 3.79 -10.57 -18.00
CA LEU A 102 4.30 -9.21 -18.11
C LEU A 102 5.69 -9.14 -18.76
N CYS A 103 6.54 -10.17 -18.60
CA CYS A 103 7.78 -10.28 -19.36
C CYS A 103 7.50 -10.47 -20.86
N GLU A 104 6.51 -11.28 -21.22
CA GLU A 104 6.08 -11.49 -22.62
C GLU A 104 5.45 -10.23 -23.21
N VAL A 105 4.68 -9.46 -22.42
CA VAL A 105 4.18 -8.14 -22.85
C VAL A 105 5.33 -7.19 -23.15
N ILE A 106 6.37 -7.13 -22.31
CA ILE A 106 7.53 -6.27 -22.54
C ILE A 106 8.25 -6.67 -23.84
N ASP A 107 8.43 -7.96 -24.09
CA ASP A 107 8.98 -8.46 -25.36
C ASP A 107 8.08 -8.09 -26.55
N TRP A 108 6.76 -8.29 -26.44
CA TRP A 108 5.79 -7.91 -27.46
C TRP A 108 5.86 -6.41 -27.78
N LEU A 109 5.87 -5.54 -26.77
CA LEU A 109 5.98 -4.09 -26.92
C LEU A 109 7.27 -3.71 -27.66
N SER A 110 8.39 -4.36 -27.31
CA SER A 110 9.69 -4.06 -27.90
C SER A 110 9.80 -4.38 -29.40
N ARG A 111 8.92 -5.25 -29.91
CA ARG A 111 8.90 -5.71 -31.32
C ARG A 111 7.93 -4.94 -32.20
N GLN A 112 7.14 -4.02 -31.65
CA GLN A 112 6.21 -3.23 -32.44
C GLN A 112 6.95 -2.21 -33.32
N GLU A 113 6.49 -1.99 -34.55
CA GLU A 113 7.12 -1.04 -35.49
C GLU A 113 7.16 0.40 -34.95
N TRP A 114 6.21 0.75 -34.10
CA TRP A 114 6.14 2.05 -33.44
C TRP A 114 6.98 2.12 -32.15
N CYS A 115 7.63 1.05 -31.73
CA CYS A 115 8.45 1.02 -30.52
C CYS A 115 9.94 1.10 -30.88
N THR A 116 10.72 1.83 -30.10
CA THR A 116 12.20 1.91 -30.25
C THR A 116 12.93 0.64 -29.78
N GLY A 117 12.21 -0.32 -29.19
CA GLY A 117 12.76 -1.47 -28.49
C GLY A 117 13.11 -1.22 -27.02
N SER A 118 13.04 0.04 -26.55
CA SER A 118 13.20 0.40 -25.14
C SER A 118 11.85 0.49 -24.44
N VAL A 119 11.72 -0.24 -23.32
CA VAL A 119 10.50 -0.26 -22.49
C VAL A 119 10.83 0.21 -21.07
N GLY A 120 9.99 1.05 -20.49
CA GLY A 120 9.95 1.36 -19.06
C GLY A 120 8.70 0.76 -18.42
N MET A 121 8.75 0.49 -17.11
CA MET A 121 7.59 -0.01 -16.36
C MET A 121 7.38 0.81 -15.08
N PHE A 122 6.13 1.11 -14.75
CA PHE A 122 5.78 1.94 -13.60
C PHE A 122 4.40 1.62 -13.08
N GLY A 123 4.11 2.19 -11.91
CA GLY A 123 2.75 2.36 -11.43
C GLY A 123 2.67 2.36 -9.91
N THR A 124 1.44 2.54 -9.45
CA THR A 124 1.13 2.70 -8.02
C THR A 124 0.66 1.40 -7.39
N SER A 125 1.08 1.13 -6.15
CA SER A 125 0.58 0.01 -5.35
C SER A 125 0.79 -1.31 -6.07
N TYR A 126 -0.26 -2.07 -6.41
CA TYR A 126 -0.16 -3.32 -7.17
C TYR A 126 0.72 -3.19 -8.43
N SER A 127 0.56 -2.13 -9.23
CA SER A 127 1.43 -1.89 -10.39
C SER A 127 2.88 -1.62 -9.99
N GLY A 128 3.11 -0.98 -8.84
CA GLY A 128 4.45 -0.74 -8.32
C GLY A 128 5.12 -2.04 -7.85
N PHE A 129 4.35 -2.95 -7.26
CA PHE A 129 4.83 -4.26 -6.81
C PHE A 129 5.21 -5.13 -8.00
N ASN A 130 4.33 -5.28 -8.99
CA ASN A 130 4.66 -6.09 -10.16
C ASN A 130 5.74 -5.42 -11.04
N THR A 131 5.89 -4.08 -11.01
CA THR A 131 7.05 -3.38 -11.59
C THR A 131 8.37 -3.87 -10.99
N ILE A 132 8.44 -3.99 -9.66
CA ILE A 132 9.62 -4.53 -8.97
C ILE A 132 9.82 -6.00 -9.35
N GLN A 133 8.79 -6.82 -9.25
CA GLN A 133 8.87 -8.27 -9.49
C GLN A 133 9.30 -8.59 -10.93
N VAL A 134 8.74 -7.90 -11.93
CA VAL A 134 9.13 -8.06 -13.34
C VAL A 134 10.57 -7.60 -13.58
N ALA A 135 11.01 -6.51 -12.94
CA ALA A 135 12.40 -6.07 -13.03
C ALA A 135 13.38 -7.11 -12.46
N MET A 136 13.01 -7.88 -11.43
CA MET A 136 13.82 -9.00 -10.92
C MET A 136 14.02 -10.11 -11.96
N ARG A 137 13.11 -10.24 -12.93
CA ARG A 137 13.17 -11.21 -14.04
C ARG A 137 14.05 -10.74 -15.20
N ARG A 138 14.48 -9.47 -15.19
CA ARG A 138 15.41 -8.85 -16.15
C ARG A 138 15.02 -9.03 -17.63
N PRO A 139 13.77 -8.73 -18.03
CA PRO A 139 13.39 -8.78 -19.45
C PRO A 139 14.30 -7.84 -20.27
N PRO A 140 14.92 -8.29 -21.38
CA PRO A 140 15.98 -7.54 -22.06
C PRO A 140 15.60 -6.13 -22.54
N ALA A 141 14.33 -5.92 -22.89
CA ALA A 141 13.82 -4.63 -23.36
C ALA A 141 13.50 -3.63 -22.24
N LEU A 142 13.40 -4.08 -20.99
CA LEU A 142 13.18 -3.19 -19.84
C LEU A 142 14.46 -2.42 -19.53
N LYS A 143 14.40 -1.09 -19.57
CA LYS A 143 15.57 -0.21 -19.41
C LYS A 143 15.54 0.68 -18.17
N ALA A 144 14.37 0.90 -17.56
CA ALA A 144 14.22 1.63 -16.30
C ALA A 144 12.85 1.35 -15.68
N ILE A 145 12.72 1.59 -14.37
CA ILE A 145 11.45 1.45 -13.65
C ILE A 145 11.13 2.64 -12.73
N ILE A 146 9.84 2.84 -12.46
CA ILE A 146 9.32 3.76 -11.43
C ILE A 146 8.27 3.04 -10.55
N PRO A 147 8.68 2.34 -9.48
CA PRO A 147 7.74 1.83 -8.48
C PRO A 147 7.25 2.97 -7.57
N ILE A 148 5.93 3.11 -7.45
CA ILE A 148 5.25 4.13 -6.67
C ILE A 148 4.46 3.46 -5.53
N TYR A 149 4.72 3.83 -4.28
CA TYR A 149 4.08 3.26 -3.08
C TYR A 149 4.03 1.72 -3.09
N ALA A 150 5.22 1.11 -3.20
CA ALA A 150 5.40 -0.33 -3.32
C ALA A 150 6.30 -0.91 -2.23
N THR A 151 6.32 -2.23 -2.06
CA THR A 151 7.19 -2.92 -1.09
C THR A 151 8.27 -3.77 -1.75
N ASP A 152 9.40 -3.93 -1.05
CA ASP A 152 10.44 -4.92 -1.34
C ASP A 152 10.24 -6.24 -0.58
N ASP A 153 9.29 -6.32 0.36
CA ASP A 153 8.98 -7.53 1.14
C ASP A 153 7.46 -7.67 1.35
N ARG A 154 6.90 -8.78 0.85
CA ARG A 154 5.46 -9.04 0.91
C ARG A 154 4.97 -9.47 2.29
N TYR A 155 5.84 -10.00 3.17
CA TYR A 155 5.39 -10.42 4.49
C TYR A 155 5.41 -9.25 5.48
N THR A 156 6.48 -8.46 5.49
CA THR A 156 6.67 -7.47 6.57
C THR A 156 5.95 -6.15 6.34
N ASP A 157 5.62 -5.82 5.09
CA ASP A 157 5.20 -4.46 4.73
C ASP A 157 3.94 -4.41 3.85
N ASP A 158 3.59 -5.50 3.13
CA ASP A 158 2.35 -5.62 2.33
C ASP A 158 1.09 -5.45 3.21
N VAL A 159 -0.07 -5.35 2.58
CA VAL A 159 -1.38 -5.15 3.22
C VAL A 159 -1.78 -6.23 4.22
N HIS A 160 -1.08 -7.37 4.28
CA HIS A 160 -1.50 -8.52 5.08
C HIS A 160 -0.91 -8.53 6.49
N PHE A 161 0.39 -8.27 6.63
CA PHE A 161 1.14 -8.41 7.87
C PHE A 161 2.05 -7.21 8.12
N GLY A 162 2.31 -6.92 9.39
CA GLY A 162 3.28 -5.93 9.84
C GLY A 162 3.80 -6.30 11.23
N GLY A 163 5.11 -6.36 11.40
CA GLY A 163 5.72 -6.78 12.68
C GLY A 163 5.34 -8.20 13.12
N GLY A 164 5.00 -9.09 12.17
CA GLY A 164 4.49 -10.43 12.48
C GLY A 164 3.07 -10.45 13.04
N VAL A 165 2.29 -9.37 12.87
CA VAL A 165 0.86 -9.31 13.22
C VAL A 165 0.04 -9.10 11.96
N ARG A 166 -1.09 -9.81 11.84
CA ARG A 166 -2.08 -9.60 10.77
C ARG A 166 -2.70 -8.20 10.87
N LYS A 167 -2.93 -7.51 9.75
CA LYS A 167 -3.68 -6.25 9.71
C LYS A 167 -5.20 -6.50 9.67
N ALA A 168 -5.99 -5.81 10.51
CA ALA A 168 -7.43 -6.12 10.65
C ALA A 168 -8.33 -5.35 9.66
N MET A 169 -8.02 -4.08 9.37
CA MET A 169 -8.80 -3.27 8.41
C MET A 169 -8.64 -3.67 6.94
N GLU A 170 -7.66 -4.52 6.61
CA GLU A 170 -7.27 -4.80 5.23
C GLU A 170 -8.17 -5.85 4.55
N PHE A 171 -9.09 -6.50 5.29
CA PHE A 171 -10.05 -7.47 4.74
C PHE A 171 -11.06 -6.87 3.74
N GLY A 172 -11.21 -5.55 3.71
CA GLY A 172 -11.94 -4.86 2.65
C GLY A 172 -11.31 -5.08 1.27
N TYR A 173 -9.97 -5.07 1.16
CA TYR A 173 -9.28 -5.20 -0.13
C TYR A 173 -9.47 -6.57 -0.81
N PRO A 174 -9.19 -7.72 -0.17
CA PRO A 174 -9.44 -9.02 -0.79
C PRO A 174 -10.92 -9.23 -1.16
N LEU A 175 -11.86 -8.73 -0.36
CA LEU A 175 -13.29 -8.81 -0.67
C LEU A 175 -13.65 -7.96 -1.90
N SER A 176 -13.07 -6.77 -1.99
CA SER A 176 -13.15 -5.90 -3.16
C SER A 176 -12.70 -6.61 -4.43
N MET A 177 -11.58 -7.34 -4.35
CA MET A 177 -11.03 -8.10 -5.46
C MET A 177 -11.93 -9.29 -5.84
N VAL A 178 -12.50 -10.01 -4.87
CA VAL A 178 -13.49 -11.07 -5.13
C VAL A 178 -14.69 -10.52 -5.91
N SER A 179 -15.24 -9.38 -5.48
CA SER A 179 -16.36 -8.72 -6.15
C SER A 179 -16.00 -8.32 -7.59
N MET A 180 -14.88 -7.60 -7.79
CA MET A 180 -14.48 -7.12 -9.11
C MET A 180 -14.07 -8.25 -10.08
N ASN A 181 -13.40 -9.29 -9.59
CA ASN A 181 -12.99 -10.44 -10.39
C ASN A 181 -14.17 -11.33 -10.77
N ALA A 182 -15.31 -11.25 -10.10
CA ALA A 182 -16.52 -11.97 -10.48
C ALA A 182 -17.34 -11.28 -11.58
N LEU A 183 -17.04 -10.03 -11.92
CA LEU A 183 -17.72 -9.28 -12.98
C LEU A 183 -17.28 -9.74 -14.39
N PRO A 184 -18.13 -9.60 -15.41
CA PRO A 184 -17.80 -10.00 -16.78
C PRO A 184 -16.67 -9.15 -17.36
N PRO A 185 -15.96 -9.62 -18.40
CA PRO A 185 -15.21 -8.72 -19.26
C PRO A 185 -16.17 -7.73 -19.96
N VAL A 186 -15.69 -6.57 -20.41
CA VAL A 186 -16.55 -5.61 -21.10
C VAL A 186 -17.13 -6.23 -22.38
N PRO A 187 -18.47 -6.38 -22.50
CA PRO A 187 -19.07 -7.16 -23.58
C PRO A 187 -18.69 -6.70 -25.00
N SER A 188 -18.71 -5.38 -25.22
CA SER A 188 -18.36 -4.78 -26.52
C SER A 188 -16.90 -5.01 -26.94
N LEU A 189 -16.00 -5.27 -25.99
CA LEU A 189 -14.59 -5.57 -26.28
C LEU A 189 -14.32 -7.07 -26.38
N ALA A 190 -14.97 -7.88 -25.54
CA ALA A 190 -14.80 -9.33 -25.54
C ALA A 190 -15.54 -10.03 -26.70
N GLY A 191 -16.53 -9.37 -27.31
CA GLY A 191 -17.31 -9.92 -28.41
C GLY A 191 -18.29 -11.01 -27.96
N GLU A 192 -18.80 -11.82 -28.89
CA GLU A 192 -19.88 -12.80 -28.63
C GLU A 192 -19.58 -13.81 -27.51
N ASP A 193 -18.30 -14.05 -27.22
CA ASP A 193 -17.84 -14.99 -26.19
C ASP A 193 -17.84 -14.43 -24.76
N TRP A 194 -18.15 -13.14 -24.56
CA TRP A 194 -18.05 -12.44 -23.27
C TRP A 194 -18.76 -13.20 -22.14
N ARG A 195 -19.96 -13.73 -22.42
CA ARG A 195 -20.79 -14.42 -21.43
C ARG A 195 -20.20 -15.78 -21.03
N ARG A 196 -19.62 -16.51 -21.99
CA ARG A 196 -18.94 -17.79 -21.72
C ARG A 196 -17.70 -17.56 -20.84
N LEU A 197 -16.93 -16.52 -21.14
CA LEU A 197 -15.76 -16.12 -20.35
C LEU A 197 -16.17 -15.73 -18.93
N TRP A 198 -17.27 -14.97 -18.79
CA TRP A 198 -17.81 -14.58 -17.50
C TRP A 198 -18.22 -15.78 -16.63
N LEU A 199 -19.02 -16.70 -17.16
CA LEU A 199 -19.45 -17.89 -16.41
C LEU A 199 -18.26 -18.75 -15.97
N LYS A 200 -17.27 -18.94 -16.85
CA LYS A 200 -16.03 -19.65 -16.50
C LYS A 200 -15.30 -18.94 -15.34
N ARG A 201 -15.22 -17.61 -15.38
CA ARG A 201 -14.55 -16.82 -14.34
C ARG A 201 -15.26 -16.98 -12.99
N ILE A 202 -16.59 -16.96 -12.95
CA ILE A 202 -17.37 -17.22 -11.73
C ILE A 202 -17.12 -18.66 -11.22
N GLU A 203 -17.09 -19.64 -12.12
CA GLU A 203 -16.88 -21.05 -11.77
C GLU A 203 -15.48 -21.33 -11.20
N GLU A 204 -14.46 -20.69 -11.76
CA GLU A 204 -13.06 -20.92 -11.38
C GLU A 204 -12.53 -19.90 -10.37
N LEU A 205 -13.36 -18.94 -9.93
CA LEU A 205 -12.93 -17.89 -9.00
C LEU A 205 -12.37 -18.49 -7.71
N VAL A 206 -11.16 -18.05 -7.35
CA VAL A 206 -10.52 -18.32 -6.08
C VAL A 206 -10.30 -16.99 -5.36
N PRO A 207 -10.85 -16.81 -4.16
CA PRO A 207 -10.57 -15.64 -3.36
C PRO A 207 -9.08 -15.52 -2.99
N TRP A 208 -8.56 -14.29 -2.93
CA TRP A 208 -7.15 -14.02 -2.64
C TRP A 208 -6.84 -14.12 -1.14
N PHE A 209 -7.11 -15.26 -0.52
CA PHE A 209 -6.99 -15.46 0.94
C PHE A 209 -5.84 -16.39 1.37
N GLY A 210 -4.85 -16.63 0.51
CA GLY A 210 -3.66 -17.38 0.90
C GLY A 210 -2.98 -16.81 2.16
N SER A 211 -3.10 -15.50 2.39
CA SER A 211 -2.62 -14.82 3.60
C SER A 211 -3.33 -15.21 4.90
N ILE A 212 -4.50 -15.85 4.85
CA ILE A 212 -5.19 -16.37 6.04
C ILE A 212 -4.44 -17.58 6.61
N GLU A 213 -4.01 -18.47 5.74
CA GLU A 213 -3.31 -19.71 6.10
C GLU A 213 -1.81 -19.50 6.33
N GLU A 214 -1.21 -18.62 5.53
CA GLU A 214 0.24 -18.33 5.50
C GLU A 214 0.64 -17.23 6.50
N GLN A 215 0.51 -17.54 7.79
CA GLN A 215 0.71 -16.57 8.88
C GLN A 215 2.18 -16.20 9.17
N ASN A 216 3.14 -16.94 8.62
CA ASN A 216 4.56 -16.74 8.82
C ASN A 216 5.26 -16.43 7.50
N ASP A 217 6.41 -15.79 7.58
CA ASP A 217 7.27 -15.58 6.42
C ASP A 217 7.73 -16.93 5.85
N GLY A 218 7.66 -17.09 4.53
CA GLY A 218 7.85 -18.37 3.85
C GLY A 218 7.73 -18.28 2.33
N PRO A 219 7.75 -19.44 1.63
CA PRO A 219 7.76 -19.49 0.17
C PRO A 219 6.62 -18.70 -0.51
N PHE A 220 5.43 -18.72 0.09
CA PHE A 220 4.27 -17.97 -0.39
C PHE A 220 4.55 -16.46 -0.49
N TRP A 221 5.23 -15.88 0.51
CA TRP A 221 5.59 -14.46 0.54
C TRP A 221 6.83 -14.17 -0.30
N ARG A 222 7.81 -15.07 -0.26
CA ARG A 222 9.13 -14.87 -0.88
C ARG A 222 9.11 -14.91 -2.40
N GLN A 223 8.13 -15.56 -3.04
CA GLN A 223 8.03 -15.57 -4.51
C GLN A 223 7.85 -14.19 -5.16
N GLY A 224 7.33 -13.20 -4.43
CA GLY A 224 7.05 -11.85 -4.93
C GLY A 224 7.79 -10.76 -4.15
N SER A 225 8.80 -11.13 -3.36
CA SER A 225 9.59 -10.22 -2.52
C SER A 225 10.97 -9.97 -3.13
N LEU A 226 11.36 -8.70 -3.24
CA LEU A 226 12.71 -8.31 -3.66
C LEU A 226 13.75 -8.64 -2.59
N ARG A 227 13.42 -8.48 -1.32
CA ARG A 227 14.33 -8.74 -0.20
C ARG A 227 14.58 -10.25 -0.03
N PRO A 228 15.84 -10.70 0.14
CA PRO A 228 17.08 -9.92 0.22
C PRO A 228 17.85 -9.75 -1.12
N HIS A 229 17.23 -10.11 -2.25
CA HIS A 229 17.85 -10.20 -3.58
C HIS A 229 17.88 -8.87 -4.36
N TYR A 230 18.30 -7.76 -3.74
CA TYR A 230 18.35 -6.44 -4.41
C TYR A 230 19.19 -6.42 -5.69
N ASP A 231 20.24 -7.24 -5.78
CA ASP A 231 21.08 -7.40 -6.98
C ASP A 231 20.32 -7.99 -8.19
N SER A 232 19.10 -8.51 -8.01
CA SER A 232 18.23 -8.94 -9.12
C SER A 232 17.79 -7.78 -10.00
N ILE A 233 17.70 -6.56 -9.45
CA ILE A 233 17.39 -5.34 -10.19
C ILE A 233 18.67 -4.81 -10.85
N THR A 234 18.68 -4.77 -12.18
CA THR A 234 19.84 -4.32 -12.98
C THR A 234 19.57 -3.06 -13.79
N VAL A 235 18.34 -2.54 -13.74
CA VAL A 235 17.93 -1.34 -14.46
C VAL A 235 17.84 -0.14 -13.50
N PRO A 236 18.09 1.08 -13.98
CA PRO A 236 17.82 2.30 -13.22
C PRO A 236 16.42 2.31 -12.58
N THR A 237 16.35 2.76 -11.32
CA THR A 237 15.10 2.82 -10.54
C THR A 237 14.85 4.19 -9.92
N MET A 238 13.73 4.84 -10.26
CA MET A 238 13.23 6.01 -9.52
C MET A 238 12.10 5.58 -8.59
N ILE A 239 12.27 5.81 -7.29
CA ILE A 239 11.33 5.42 -6.24
C ILE A 239 10.47 6.62 -5.86
N VAL A 240 9.15 6.45 -5.86
CA VAL A 240 8.22 7.47 -5.38
C VAL A 240 7.52 6.96 -4.12
N ALA A 241 7.66 7.71 -3.03
CA ALA A 241 7.24 7.31 -1.69
C ALA A 241 6.49 8.45 -0.97
N GLY A 242 5.76 8.10 0.09
CA GLY A 242 4.99 9.05 0.89
C GLY A 242 5.23 8.85 2.39
N TRP A 243 5.31 9.94 3.16
CA TRP A 243 5.43 9.86 4.62
C TRP A 243 4.13 9.46 5.32
N ALA A 244 2.97 9.68 4.68
CA ALA A 244 1.68 9.20 5.18
C ALA A 244 1.28 7.86 4.55
N ASP A 245 2.04 7.35 3.58
CA ASP A 245 1.85 6.05 2.95
C ASP A 245 2.27 4.88 3.86
N VAL A 246 1.77 3.68 3.60
CA VAL A 246 2.08 2.48 4.41
C VAL A 246 3.42 1.83 4.09
N TYR A 247 3.96 2.03 2.88
CA TYR A 247 5.16 1.35 2.39
C TYR A 247 6.45 2.14 2.61
N ARG A 248 6.40 3.16 3.47
CA ARG A 248 7.50 4.11 3.71
C ARG A 248 8.82 3.45 4.14
N ASN A 249 8.76 2.33 4.87
CA ASN A 249 9.95 1.59 5.33
C ASN A 249 10.64 0.88 4.16
N ALA A 250 9.86 0.15 3.37
CA ALA A 250 10.33 -0.65 2.25
C ALA A 250 11.09 0.18 1.21
N LEU A 251 10.59 1.37 0.88
CA LEU A 251 11.17 2.21 -0.15
C LEU A 251 12.50 2.86 0.27
N LEU A 252 12.67 3.22 1.55
CA LEU A 252 13.97 3.66 2.08
C LEU A 252 14.99 2.51 2.07
N ARG A 253 14.57 1.33 2.53
CA ARG A 253 15.40 0.12 2.55
C ARG A 253 15.80 -0.31 1.14
N MET A 254 14.88 -0.26 0.19
CA MET A 254 15.16 -0.52 -1.22
C MET A 254 16.17 0.49 -1.77
N PHE A 255 15.99 1.80 -1.50
CA PHE A 255 16.96 2.81 -1.93
C PHE A 255 18.34 2.54 -1.32
N GLU A 256 18.44 2.17 -0.04
CA GLU A 256 19.70 1.83 0.62
C GLU A 256 20.46 0.71 -0.10
N HIS A 257 19.77 -0.38 -0.45
CA HIS A 257 20.42 -1.60 -0.95
C HIS A 257 20.59 -1.68 -2.47
N LEU A 258 19.80 -0.96 -3.27
CA LEU A 258 19.95 -0.97 -4.73
C LEU A 258 21.32 -0.42 -5.18
N ARG A 259 21.95 -1.06 -6.17
CA ARG A 259 23.28 -0.66 -6.70
C ARG A 259 23.27 -0.14 -8.14
N VAL A 260 22.08 0.15 -8.63
CA VAL A 260 21.82 0.75 -9.95
C VAL A 260 21.76 2.28 -9.81
N PRO A 261 21.81 3.05 -10.92
CA PRO A 261 21.40 4.44 -10.89
C PRO A 261 19.99 4.56 -10.29
N LYS A 262 19.86 5.34 -9.22
CA LYS A 262 18.64 5.37 -8.41
C LYS A 262 18.28 6.78 -7.95
N ARG A 263 16.99 7.04 -7.86
CA ARG A 263 16.44 8.30 -7.31
C ARG A 263 15.34 7.98 -6.30
N LEU A 264 15.19 8.77 -5.24
CA LEU A 264 14.11 8.71 -4.27
C LEU A 264 13.40 10.05 -4.19
N LEU A 265 12.10 10.05 -4.44
CA LEU A 265 11.22 11.19 -4.27
C LEU A 265 10.18 10.84 -3.20
N MET A 266 10.30 11.45 -2.04
CA MET A 266 9.46 11.12 -0.88
C MET A 266 8.79 12.36 -0.30
N GLY A 267 7.51 12.52 -0.62
CA GLY A 267 6.68 13.64 -0.18
C GLY A 267 5.85 13.33 1.07
N PRO A 268 5.00 14.27 1.50
CA PRO A 268 4.08 14.08 2.64
C PRO A 268 2.90 13.15 2.35
N TRP A 269 2.83 12.62 1.13
CA TRP A 269 1.67 11.99 0.54
C TRP A 269 1.23 10.71 1.26
N CYS A 270 -0.09 10.48 1.25
CA CYS A 270 -0.73 9.21 1.55
C CYS A 270 -0.67 8.27 0.32
N HIS A 271 -1.37 7.14 0.38
CA HIS A 271 -1.43 6.12 -0.68
C HIS A 271 -2.26 6.58 -1.91
N MET A 272 -1.86 7.71 -2.50
CA MET A 272 -2.54 8.37 -3.62
C MET A 272 -1.52 9.16 -4.45
N SER A 273 -1.81 9.36 -5.74
CA SER A 273 -0.97 10.18 -6.64
C SER A 273 -0.48 11.47 -5.97
N PRO A 274 0.82 11.82 -6.08
CA PRO A 274 1.35 13.09 -5.58
C PRO A 274 0.60 14.34 -6.07
N ASN A 275 -0.14 14.23 -7.18
CA ASN A 275 -0.96 15.30 -7.74
C ASN A 275 -2.26 15.56 -6.94
N ASP A 276 -2.77 14.53 -6.27
CA ASP A 276 -4.10 14.52 -5.65
C ASP A 276 -4.05 14.28 -4.13
N SER A 277 -2.92 13.79 -3.64
CA SER A 277 -2.74 13.35 -2.26
C SER A 277 -2.98 14.47 -1.23
N ILE A 278 -3.59 14.07 -0.11
CA ILE A 278 -3.61 14.82 1.14
C ILE A 278 -3.04 13.95 2.28
N PRO A 279 -2.14 14.50 3.12
CA PRO A 279 -1.70 15.89 3.13
C PRO A 279 -0.70 16.20 1.99
N GLY A 280 -0.80 17.43 1.47
CA GLY A 280 0.22 18.05 0.62
C GLY A 280 1.39 18.65 1.41
N PRO A 281 2.29 19.42 0.76
CA PRO A 281 2.12 19.96 -0.59
C PRO A 281 2.17 18.91 -1.70
N ARG A 282 1.29 19.12 -2.69
CA ARG A 282 1.23 18.33 -3.91
C ARG A 282 2.26 18.83 -4.92
N ILE A 283 2.71 17.94 -5.80
CA ILE A 283 3.59 18.28 -6.93
C ILE A 283 3.05 17.64 -8.20
N ASP A 284 3.41 18.19 -9.36
CA ASP A 284 3.19 17.53 -10.65
C ASP A 284 4.25 16.44 -10.86
N LEU A 285 3.85 15.17 -10.73
CA LEU A 285 4.76 14.03 -10.87
C LEU A 285 5.18 13.76 -12.34
N VAL A 286 4.31 14.03 -13.30
CA VAL A 286 4.52 13.66 -14.71
C VAL A 286 5.81 14.26 -15.29
N PRO A 287 6.14 15.55 -15.08
CA PRO A 287 7.41 16.13 -15.50
C PRO A 287 8.64 15.38 -14.95
N GLU A 288 8.61 14.96 -13.67
CA GLU A 288 9.73 14.21 -13.08
C GLU A 288 9.87 12.82 -13.69
N MET A 289 8.75 12.14 -13.98
CA MET A 289 8.75 10.87 -14.70
C MET A 289 9.32 11.03 -16.12
N ILE A 290 8.90 12.06 -16.87
CA ILE A 290 9.41 12.32 -18.22
C ILE A 290 10.92 12.53 -18.20
N ARG A 291 11.46 13.30 -17.24
CA ARG A 291 12.91 13.48 -17.08
C ARG A 291 13.63 12.16 -16.86
N TRP A 292 13.08 11.29 -16.01
CA TRP A 292 13.63 9.97 -15.76
C TRP A 292 13.64 9.10 -17.03
N TRP A 293 12.51 9.05 -17.74
CA TRP A 293 12.37 8.29 -18.97
C TRP A 293 13.26 8.80 -20.10
N ASP A 294 13.40 10.12 -20.24
CA ASP A 294 14.25 10.76 -21.25
C ASP A 294 15.71 10.34 -21.07
N ARG A 295 16.16 10.23 -19.82
CA ARG A 295 17.53 9.79 -19.53
C ARG A 295 17.73 8.33 -19.91
N TRP A 296 16.86 7.43 -19.45
CA TRP A 296 17.14 5.99 -19.50
C TRP A 296 16.55 5.25 -20.69
N LEU A 297 15.50 5.78 -21.31
CA LEU A 297 14.89 5.19 -22.51
C LEU A 297 15.40 5.85 -23.81
N ARG A 298 15.86 7.11 -23.75
CA ARG A 298 16.38 7.86 -24.91
C ARG A 298 17.85 8.26 -24.82
N GLY A 299 18.48 8.15 -23.65
CA GLY A 299 19.87 8.54 -23.45
C GLY A 299 20.11 10.04 -23.35
N LEU A 300 19.06 10.85 -23.15
CA LEU A 300 19.19 12.31 -23.12
C LEU A 300 19.95 12.77 -21.86
N GLU A 301 20.88 13.71 -22.02
CA GLU A 301 21.62 14.34 -20.92
C GLU A 301 20.81 15.51 -20.35
N ASN A 302 19.91 15.22 -19.40
CA ASN A 302 18.99 16.20 -18.80
C ASN A 302 19.24 16.43 -17.29
N GLY A 303 20.35 15.91 -16.79
CA GLY A 303 20.84 16.11 -15.41
C GLY A 303 20.18 15.26 -14.33
N VAL A 304 19.11 14.49 -14.63
CA VAL A 304 18.37 13.71 -13.62
C VAL A 304 19.23 12.68 -12.87
N ASP A 305 20.30 12.21 -13.50
CA ASP A 305 21.27 11.25 -12.99
C ASP A 305 22.53 11.89 -12.37
N THR A 306 22.65 13.23 -12.45
CA THR A 306 23.73 14.00 -11.83
C THR A 306 23.26 14.90 -10.68
N GLU A 307 21.96 15.19 -10.64
CA GLU A 307 21.31 15.85 -9.51
C GLU A 307 21.41 15.01 -8.24
N PRO A 308 21.20 15.62 -7.06
CA PRO A 308 21.02 14.88 -5.83
C PRO A 308 19.97 13.77 -6.00
N PRO A 309 20.31 12.49 -5.69
CA PRO A 309 19.45 11.37 -5.97
C PRO A 309 18.26 11.28 -5.01
N ILE A 310 18.19 12.10 -3.96
CA ILE A 310 17.13 12.00 -2.95
C ILE A 310 16.48 13.36 -2.74
N ALA A 311 15.15 13.38 -2.74
CA ALA A 311 14.31 14.50 -2.34
C ALA A 311 13.34 14.05 -1.25
N PHE A 312 13.47 14.63 -0.06
CA PHE A 312 12.58 14.43 1.08
C PHE A 312 11.76 15.69 1.34
N PHE A 313 10.47 15.55 1.58
CA PHE A 313 9.71 16.61 2.26
C PHE A 313 9.89 16.46 3.78
N ILE A 314 10.61 17.38 4.42
CA ILE A 314 10.84 17.34 5.87
C ILE A 314 9.64 17.97 6.56
N ARG A 315 8.86 17.13 7.27
CA ARG A 315 7.67 17.56 7.99
C ARG A 315 8.05 18.27 9.29
N ARG A 316 7.26 19.28 9.65
CA ARG A 316 7.30 19.97 10.93
C ARG A 316 6.01 19.74 11.68
N SER A 317 6.06 19.96 12.99
CA SER A 317 4.90 19.82 13.86
C SER A 317 3.66 20.51 13.29
N THR A 318 2.60 19.73 13.11
CA THR A 318 1.32 20.17 12.56
C THR A 318 0.21 19.50 13.37
N PRO A 319 -0.76 20.24 13.91
CA PRO A 319 -1.88 19.65 14.65
C PRO A 319 -2.59 18.55 13.83
N PRO A 320 -3.10 17.49 14.49
CA PRO A 320 -3.70 16.37 13.79
C PRO A 320 -5.14 16.72 13.40
N GLU A 321 -5.44 16.55 12.11
CA GLU A 321 -6.80 16.66 11.57
C GLU A 321 -7.08 15.42 10.70
N PRO A 322 -8.29 14.83 10.77
CA PRO A 322 -8.62 13.66 9.98
C PRO A 322 -8.52 13.93 8.47
N ASP A 323 -8.80 15.17 8.04
CA ASP A 323 -8.79 15.64 6.65
C ASP A 323 -7.68 16.67 6.38
N LEU A 324 -6.57 16.62 7.13
CA LEU A 324 -5.45 17.55 7.04
C LEU A 324 -5.00 17.75 5.58
N ARG A 325 -5.21 18.95 5.05
CA ARG A 325 -4.95 19.26 3.64
C ARG A 325 -3.47 19.37 3.31
N GLU A 326 -2.68 19.95 4.19
CA GLU A 326 -1.26 20.16 4.03
C GLU A 326 -0.54 20.04 5.37
N VAL A 327 0.68 19.49 5.35
CA VAL A 327 1.57 19.45 6.51
C VAL A 327 2.62 20.55 6.39
N ARG A 328 2.97 21.18 7.51
CA ARG A 328 4.08 22.16 7.56
C ARG A 328 5.39 21.46 7.21
N GLY A 329 6.26 22.13 6.47
CA GLY A 329 7.56 21.55 6.14
C GLY A 329 8.23 22.17 4.92
N GLY A 330 9.23 21.47 4.39
CA GLY A 330 9.91 21.88 3.17
C GLY A 330 10.73 20.78 2.53
N TRP A 331 10.92 20.88 1.21
CA TRP A 331 11.78 19.99 0.45
C TRP A 331 13.25 20.15 0.81
N ARG A 332 13.93 19.01 1.02
CA ARG A 332 15.36 18.86 1.22
C ARG A 332 15.91 17.81 0.26
N PHE A 333 17.11 18.07 -0.24
CA PHE A 333 17.81 17.18 -1.17
C PHE A 333 19.04 16.58 -0.49
N GLU A 334 19.30 15.29 -0.75
CA GLU A 334 20.42 14.55 -0.14
C GLU A 334 21.26 13.85 -1.21
N PRO A 335 22.60 13.81 -1.04
CA PRO A 335 23.49 13.10 -1.96
C PRO A 335 23.50 11.59 -1.74
N GLU A 336 23.14 11.13 -0.54
CA GLU A 336 23.31 9.74 -0.11
C GLU A 336 22.28 9.32 0.93
N TRP A 337 22.09 8.03 1.09
CA TRP A 337 21.34 7.40 2.17
C TRP A 337 21.98 6.05 2.53
N PRO A 338 22.16 5.72 3.82
CA PRO A 338 21.92 6.55 5.01
C PRO A 338 22.79 7.81 5.05
N LEU A 339 22.35 8.84 5.77
CA LEU A 339 23.08 10.11 5.85
C LEU A 339 24.37 9.98 6.68
N ALA A 340 25.54 10.38 6.17
CA ALA A 340 26.78 10.42 6.97
C ALA A 340 26.69 11.35 8.20
N ARG A 341 25.81 12.36 8.13
CA ARG A 341 25.53 13.28 9.23
C ARG A 341 24.38 12.83 10.14
N GLY A 342 23.80 11.66 9.88
CA GLY A 342 22.86 11.01 10.78
C GLY A 342 23.53 10.66 12.11
N ARG A 343 22.80 10.80 13.21
CA ARG A 343 23.23 10.51 14.58
C ARG A 343 22.12 9.78 15.31
N LYS A 344 22.49 8.91 16.23
CA LYS A 344 21.54 8.23 17.12
C LYS A 344 21.45 9.00 18.43
N LEU A 345 20.28 9.58 18.72
CA LEU A 345 20.00 10.13 20.05
C LEU A 345 19.39 9.03 20.91
N GLU A 346 20.04 8.73 22.03
CA GLU A 346 19.54 7.75 23.00
C GLU A 346 18.72 8.45 24.09
N LEU A 347 17.51 7.94 24.29
CA LEU A 347 16.54 8.41 25.27
C LEU A 347 16.16 7.24 26.20
N PRO A 348 16.84 7.10 27.36
CA PRO A 348 16.50 6.07 28.33
C PRO A 348 15.06 6.22 28.83
N LEU A 349 14.34 5.11 28.97
CA LEU A 349 13.02 5.11 29.59
C LEU A 349 13.19 5.31 31.10
N ARG A 350 12.36 6.18 31.68
CA ARG A 350 12.43 6.57 33.09
C ARG A 350 11.04 6.64 33.69
N ALA A 351 10.93 6.36 34.99
CA ALA A 351 9.70 6.58 35.72
C ALA A 351 9.33 8.07 35.70
N ALA A 352 8.02 8.36 35.71
CA ALA A 352 7.50 9.73 35.65
C ALA A 352 7.98 10.62 36.83
N SER A 353 8.22 10.00 37.99
CA SER A 353 8.72 10.67 39.19
C SER A 353 10.07 10.10 39.61
N PRO A 354 11.00 10.92 40.14
CA PRO A 354 12.23 10.43 40.76
C PRO A 354 11.95 9.37 41.83
N GLY A 355 12.62 8.22 41.76
CA GLY A 355 12.40 7.09 42.67
C GLY A 355 11.12 6.28 42.40
N GLY A 356 10.44 6.51 41.28
CA GLY A 356 9.31 5.68 40.84
C GLY A 356 9.71 4.23 40.53
N PRO A 357 8.71 3.37 40.28
CA PRO A 357 8.96 1.93 40.06
C PRO A 357 9.81 1.69 38.81
N LEU A 358 10.78 0.78 38.93
CA LEU A 358 11.69 0.38 37.85
C LEU A 358 11.09 -0.67 36.90
N GLU A 359 9.95 -1.24 37.28
CA GLU A 359 9.13 -2.10 36.44
C GLU A 359 7.74 -1.50 36.35
N GLN A 360 7.19 -1.41 35.14
CA GLN A 360 5.88 -0.84 34.90
C GLN A 360 5.05 -1.81 34.07
N THR A 361 3.86 -2.15 34.56
CA THR A 361 3.00 -3.16 33.93
C THR A 361 1.73 -2.51 33.38
N LEU A 362 1.31 -2.96 32.21
CA LEU A 362 -0.01 -2.70 31.64
C LEU A 362 -0.66 -4.02 31.20
N ALA A 363 -1.97 -4.16 31.37
CA ALA A 363 -2.71 -5.26 30.76
C ALA A 363 -3.12 -4.86 29.33
N ALA A 364 -2.86 -5.72 28.34
CA ALA A 364 -3.22 -5.47 26.96
C ALA A 364 -4.73 -5.25 26.84
N ARG A 365 -5.11 -4.18 26.15
CA ARG A 365 -6.51 -3.82 25.90
C ARG A 365 -6.76 -3.84 24.40
N GLY A 366 -7.82 -4.55 23.99
CA GLY A 366 -8.07 -4.88 22.59
C GLY A 366 -8.35 -3.68 21.68
N ASP A 367 -8.91 -2.59 22.22
CA ASP A 367 -9.38 -1.42 21.46
C ASP A 367 -8.41 -0.22 21.45
N VAL A 368 -7.14 -0.44 21.78
CA VAL A 368 -6.09 0.60 21.67
C VAL A 368 -5.59 0.65 20.23
N GLY A 369 -5.54 1.84 19.64
CA GLY A 369 -5.07 2.07 18.27
C GLY A 369 -6.03 2.89 17.40
N THR A 370 -7.25 3.15 17.89
CA THR A 370 -8.34 3.79 17.14
C THR A 370 -8.05 5.23 16.71
N THR A 371 -7.08 5.89 17.36
CA THR A 371 -6.68 7.26 17.03
C THR A 371 -5.53 7.33 16.05
N ALA A 372 -4.83 6.22 15.80
CA ALA A 372 -3.74 6.18 14.83
C ALA A 372 -4.28 6.28 13.40
N HIS A 373 -3.43 6.73 12.48
CA HIS A 373 -3.76 6.71 11.06
C HIS A 373 -4.03 5.27 10.61
N ILE A 374 -4.98 5.07 9.70
CA ILE A 374 -5.29 3.75 9.15
C ILE A 374 -4.19 3.39 8.16
N ARG A 375 -3.58 2.20 8.30
CA ARG A 375 -2.74 1.67 7.22
C ARG A 375 -3.64 1.33 6.03
N GLY A 376 -3.35 1.89 4.85
CA GLY A 376 -4.01 1.51 3.61
C GLY A 376 -5.30 2.28 3.34
N SER A 377 -5.40 3.54 3.76
CA SER A 377 -6.51 4.40 3.33
C SER A 377 -6.37 4.72 1.82
N TYR A 378 -7.04 3.94 0.98
CA TYR A 378 -6.96 4.02 -0.49
C TYR A 378 -7.74 5.19 -1.10
N ASP A 379 -8.52 5.90 -0.29
CA ASP A 379 -9.22 7.11 -0.69
C ASP A 379 -9.16 8.10 0.47
N PRO A 380 -8.48 9.26 0.37
CA PRO A 380 -8.59 10.38 1.30
C PRO A 380 -9.89 11.20 1.15
N PRO A 381 -10.34 11.97 2.18
CA PRO A 381 -9.62 12.43 3.37
C PRO A 381 -9.62 11.44 4.56
N TYR A 382 -9.70 10.15 4.32
CA TYR A 382 -9.87 9.14 5.33
C TYR A 382 -8.52 8.79 5.95
N GLY A 383 -8.54 8.47 7.25
CA GLY A 383 -7.50 7.67 7.86
C GLY A 383 -6.21 8.37 8.24
N LEU A 384 -6.14 9.70 8.27
CA LEU A 384 -5.06 10.39 8.98
C LEU A 384 -5.27 10.26 10.49
N SER A 385 -4.18 10.33 11.25
CA SER A 385 -4.23 10.24 12.70
C SER A 385 -4.92 11.45 13.31
N ILE A 386 -5.75 11.22 14.31
CA ILE A 386 -6.29 12.26 15.17
C ILE A 386 -5.40 12.41 16.42
N ASP A 387 -5.82 13.23 17.38
CA ASP A 387 -5.15 13.35 18.67
C ASP A 387 -5.02 11.98 19.37
N GLN A 388 -3.81 11.64 19.80
CA GLN A 388 -3.50 10.32 20.39
C GLN A 388 -3.96 10.14 21.83
N ARG A 389 -4.37 11.21 22.53
CA ARG A 389 -4.75 11.15 23.96
C ARG A 389 -5.75 10.03 24.32
N PRO A 390 -6.80 9.73 23.52
CA PRO A 390 -7.71 8.61 23.79
C PRO A 390 -7.05 7.22 23.80
N ASP A 391 -5.97 7.00 23.04
CA ASP A 391 -5.20 5.75 23.13
C ASP A 391 -4.17 5.79 24.28
N GLU A 392 -3.64 6.98 24.59
CA GLU A 392 -2.61 7.17 25.62
C GLU A 392 -3.10 6.86 27.04
N ILE A 393 -4.40 7.02 27.34
CA ILE A 393 -4.98 6.65 28.65
C ILE A 393 -4.89 5.14 28.93
N HIS A 394 -4.62 4.34 27.90
CA HIS A 394 -4.48 2.89 27.97
C HIS A 394 -3.05 2.43 27.69
N SER A 395 -2.08 3.35 27.78
CA SER A 395 -0.67 3.12 27.44
C SER A 395 0.27 3.49 28.60
N LEU A 396 1.46 2.89 28.64
CA LEU A 396 2.57 3.40 29.46
C LEU A 396 3.23 4.57 28.73
N LEU A 397 3.41 5.70 29.42
CA LEU A 397 3.90 6.94 28.81
C LEU A 397 5.30 7.31 29.32
N TYR A 398 6.21 7.59 28.39
CA TYR A 398 7.56 8.10 28.65
C TYR A 398 7.77 9.41 27.90
N GLN A 399 8.44 10.38 28.53
CA GLN A 399 8.45 11.76 28.04
C GLN A 399 9.83 12.43 28.17
N TRP A 400 10.16 13.27 27.18
CA TRP A 400 11.39 14.07 27.13
C TRP A 400 11.08 15.46 26.60
N SER A 401 11.57 16.50 27.29
CA SER A 401 11.35 17.89 26.88
C SER A 401 12.23 18.28 25.68
N VAL A 402 11.67 19.09 24.79
CA VAL A 402 12.37 19.63 23.61
C VAL A 402 12.85 21.04 23.95
N SER A 403 14.14 21.16 24.24
CA SER A 403 14.78 22.45 24.60
C SER A 403 15.43 23.16 23.42
N GLU A 404 15.71 22.43 22.34
CA GLU A 404 16.18 22.91 21.05
C GLU A 404 15.42 22.17 19.94
N GLU A 405 15.24 22.78 18.77
CA GLU A 405 14.60 22.09 17.64
C GLU A 405 15.32 20.76 17.35
N LEU A 406 14.55 19.67 17.32
CA LEU A 406 15.08 18.34 17.10
C LEU A 406 14.51 17.76 15.82
N GLU A 407 15.34 17.66 14.81
CA GLU A 407 14.99 16.96 13.58
C GLU A 407 15.32 15.47 13.67
N ILE A 408 14.35 14.64 13.30
CA ILE A 408 14.53 13.22 13.02
C ILE A 408 14.25 12.91 11.53
N LEU A 409 15.08 12.05 10.95
CA LEU A 409 14.88 11.49 9.62
C LEU A 409 15.39 10.04 9.60
N GLY A 410 14.48 9.10 9.42
CA GLY A 410 14.78 7.66 9.36
C GLY A 410 13.86 6.84 10.26
N ILE A 411 14.36 5.71 10.74
CA ILE A 411 13.63 4.71 11.52
C ILE A 411 13.96 4.88 13.02
N PRO A 412 13.00 5.33 13.86
CA PRO A 412 13.14 5.25 15.32
C PRO A 412 13.16 3.79 15.78
N VAL A 413 13.94 3.50 16.82
CA VAL A 413 14.07 2.12 17.34
C VAL A 413 13.86 2.12 18.85
N LEU A 414 12.92 1.31 19.33
CA LEU A 414 12.74 1.02 20.74
C LEU A 414 13.49 -0.28 21.07
N LEU A 415 14.48 -0.19 21.96
CA LEU A 415 14.99 -1.38 22.65
C LEU A 415 14.28 -1.49 23.99
N ALA A 416 13.50 -2.54 24.17
CA ALA A 416 12.72 -2.76 25.38
C ALA A 416 13.16 -4.05 26.09
N THR A 417 13.32 -3.96 27.41
CA THR A 417 13.44 -5.12 28.29
C THR A 417 12.06 -5.43 28.85
N LEU A 418 11.56 -6.62 28.57
CA LEU A 418 10.16 -7.00 28.81
C LEU A 418 10.02 -8.26 29.66
N ARG A 419 8.87 -8.38 30.32
CA ARG A 419 8.37 -9.61 30.95
C ARG A 419 6.87 -9.72 30.66
N LEU A 420 6.41 -10.92 30.33
CA LEU A 420 5.02 -11.20 29.95
C LEU A 420 4.34 -12.17 30.93
N SER A 421 3.02 -12.05 31.09
CA SER A 421 2.18 -13.06 31.76
C SER A 421 1.88 -14.29 30.90
N ASP A 422 1.91 -14.15 29.57
CA ASP A 422 1.46 -15.17 28.62
C ASP A 422 2.50 -15.43 27.52
N PRO A 423 2.40 -16.58 26.81
CA PRO A 423 3.34 -16.95 25.76
C PRO A 423 3.24 -16.12 24.48
N VAL A 424 2.10 -15.47 24.24
CA VAL A 424 1.82 -14.64 23.06
C VAL A 424 1.32 -13.28 23.54
N ALA A 425 2.05 -12.22 23.20
CA ALA A 425 1.62 -10.85 23.42
C ALA A 425 2.24 -9.94 22.36
N PHE A 426 1.62 -8.78 22.14
CA PHE A 426 2.10 -7.80 21.18
C PHE A 426 2.69 -6.59 21.89
N LEU A 427 3.66 -5.96 21.25
CA LEU A 427 4.22 -4.68 21.65
C LEU A 427 3.85 -3.65 20.59
N SER A 428 3.02 -2.68 20.97
CA SER A 428 2.75 -1.48 20.19
C SER A 428 3.48 -0.29 20.81
N ALA A 429 4.17 0.49 19.98
CA ALA A 429 4.87 1.70 20.39
C ALA A 429 4.51 2.85 19.47
N LYS A 430 4.08 3.98 20.04
CA LYS A 430 3.78 5.22 19.30
C LYS A 430 4.69 6.34 19.78
N LEU A 431 5.38 6.96 18.82
CA LEU A 431 6.15 8.18 19.02
C LEU A 431 5.27 9.37 18.69
N CYS A 432 5.08 10.26 19.65
CA CYS A 432 4.23 11.43 19.53
C CYS A 432 4.98 12.73 19.82
N ASP A 433 4.55 13.80 19.17
CA ASP A 433 4.94 15.18 19.43
C ASP A 433 3.80 15.86 20.19
N VAL A 434 4.02 16.18 21.46
CA VAL A 434 3.01 16.78 22.33
C VAL A 434 3.20 18.29 22.32
N LEU A 435 2.19 18.99 21.80
CA LEU A 435 2.16 20.45 21.70
C LEU A 435 2.00 21.10 23.08
N GLU A 436 2.24 22.41 23.17
CA GLU A 436 2.13 23.16 24.43
C GLU A 436 0.72 23.12 25.06
N ASP A 437 -0.33 22.96 24.23
CA ASP A 437 -1.72 22.82 24.70
C ASP A 437 -2.08 21.38 25.14
N GLY A 438 -1.13 20.44 25.03
CA GLY A 438 -1.29 19.04 25.38
C GLY A 438 -1.85 18.15 24.27
N THR A 439 -2.14 18.69 23.08
CA THR A 439 -2.50 17.89 21.90
C THR A 439 -1.36 16.93 21.55
N SER A 440 -1.66 15.66 21.32
CA SER A 440 -0.65 14.63 21.02
C SER A 440 -0.70 14.23 19.54
N VAL A 441 0.34 14.60 18.79
CA VAL A 441 0.45 14.35 17.34
C VAL A 441 1.23 13.06 17.10
N LEU A 442 0.68 12.11 16.33
CA LEU A 442 1.40 10.89 15.96
C LEU A 442 2.52 11.19 14.95
N VAL A 443 3.77 10.90 15.33
CA VAL A 443 4.97 11.09 14.48
C VAL A 443 5.35 9.82 13.75
N SER A 444 5.36 8.70 14.49
CA SER A 444 5.69 7.37 14.01
C SER A 444 5.12 6.31 14.96
N ARG A 445 4.99 5.08 14.50
CA ARG A 445 4.54 3.94 15.30
C ARG A 445 5.17 2.63 14.83
N GLY A 446 5.16 1.63 15.68
CA GLY A 446 5.57 0.26 15.36
C GLY A 446 4.74 -0.73 16.15
N ILE A 447 4.58 -1.93 15.60
CA ILE A 447 4.00 -3.06 16.28
C ILE A 447 4.90 -4.28 16.07
N LEU A 448 4.98 -5.16 17.07
CA LEU A 448 5.67 -6.43 16.98
C LEU A 448 4.90 -7.51 17.74
N ASN A 449 4.65 -8.63 17.07
CA ASN A 449 4.33 -9.88 17.73
C ASN A 449 5.58 -10.40 18.45
N LEU A 450 5.57 -10.47 19.78
CA LEU A 450 6.76 -10.82 20.57
C LEU A 450 7.21 -12.28 20.38
N THR A 451 6.39 -13.13 19.76
CA THR A 451 6.82 -14.45 19.33
C THR A 451 7.72 -14.42 18.09
N HIS A 452 7.66 -13.33 17.31
CA HIS A 452 8.49 -13.09 16.13
C HIS A 452 9.74 -12.24 16.45
N ARG A 453 10.03 -11.96 17.73
CA ARG A 453 11.16 -11.10 18.18
C ARG A 453 12.52 -11.49 17.58
N ASP A 454 12.72 -12.78 17.29
CA ASP A 454 13.98 -13.33 16.77
C ASP A 454 13.87 -13.75 15.29
N SER A 455 12.65 -14.07 14.81
CA SER A 455 12.44 -14.62 13.47
C SER A 455 10.97 -14.54 13.03
N HIS A 456 10.73 -14.05 11.81
CA HIS A 456 9.41 -14.11 11.18
C HIS A 456 9.09 -15.45 10.51
N THR A 457 10.11 -16.27 10.20
CA THR A 457 9.94 -17.57 9.56
C THR A 457 9.69 -18.69 10.58
N THR A 458 10.27 -18.55 11.78
CA THR A 458 10.23 -19.55 12.85
C THR A 458 9.93 -18.86 14.19
N PRO A 459 8.70 -18.32 14.37
CA PRO A 459 8.33 -17.69 15.62
C PRO A 459 8.32 -18.69 16.77
N GLU A 460 8.70 -18.22 17.96
CA GLU A 460 8.76 -19.02 19.18
C GLU A 460 7.97 -18.35 20.31
N PRO A 461 7.15 -19.11 21.06
CA PRO A 461 6.43 -18.55 22.20
C PRO A 461 7.40 -17.94 23.22
N VAL A 462 6.97 -16.88 23.89
CA VAL A 462 7.69 -16.34 25.04
C VAL A 462 7.50 -17.28 26.24
N VAL A 463 8.49 -17.36 27.12
CA VAL A 463 8.36 -18.06 28.41
C VAL A 463 7.79 -17.07 29.43
N PRO A 464 6.55 -17.25 29.93
CA PRO A 464 5.96 -16.34 30.91
C PRO A 464 6.84 -16.11 32.14
N GLY A 465 6.85 -14.87 32.64
CA GLY A 465 7.65 -14.47 33.81
C GLY A 465 9.15 -14.31 33.56
N ARG A 466 9.68 -14.75 32.40
CA ARG A 466 11.08 -14.54 32.04
C ARG A 466 11.28 -13.14 31.47
N VAL A 467 12.36 -12.49 31.89
CA VAL A 467 12.80 -11.21 31.32
C VAL A 467 13.59 -11.47 30.03
N PHE A 468 13.32 -10.69 28.98
CA PHE A 468 14.03 -10.74 27.71
C PHE A 468 14.11 -9.35 27.08
N GLU A 469 15.04 -9.17 26.14
CA GLU A 469 15.18 -7.93 25.36
C GLU A 469 14.55 -8.10 23.98
N VAL A 470 13.98 -7.02 23.46
CA VAL A 470 13.46 -6.95 22.10
C VAL A 470 13.80 -5.61 21.47
N SER A 471 14.04 -5.63 20.15
CA SER A 471 14.19 -4.43 19.32
C SER A 471 12.96 -4.28 18.44
N LEU A 472 12.26 -3.15 18.58
CA LEU A 472 11.13 -2.77 17.74
C LEU A 472 11.53 -1.56 16.88
N GLU A 473 11.53 -1.74 15.57
CA GLU A 473 11.58 -0.64 14.61
C GLU A 473 10.19 0.01 14.51
N LEU A 474 10.14 1.33 14.67
CA LEU A 474 8.96 2.11 14.33
C LEU A 474 9.04 2.52 12.85
N ASP A 475 7.92 2.89 12.25
CA ASP A 475 7.88 3.33 10.86
C ASP A 475 8.81 4.52 10.60
N ALA A 476 9.46 4.52 9.44
CA ALA A 476 10.29 5.60 8.99
C ALA A 476 9.53 6.93 8.94
N THR A 477 10.19 8.00 9.34
CA THR A 477 9.56 9.31 9.44
C THR A 477 10.55 10.43 9.14
N SER A 478 10.02 11.56 8.66
CA SER A 478 10.64 12.86 8.83
C SER A 478 9.78 13.67 9.80
N TRP A 479 10.43 14.33 10.77
CA TRP A 479 9.76 15.21 11.71
C TRP A 479 10.73 16.20 12.34
N VAL A 480 10.26 17.42 12.61
CA VAL A 480 10.96 18.40 13.45
C VAL A 480 10.09 18.65 14.68
N PHE A 481 10.59 18.24 15.84
CA PHE A 481 10.02 18.62 17.12
C PHE A 481 10.40 20.07 17.42
N GLU A 482 9.40 20.91 17.71
CA GLU A 482 9.59 22.34 17.96
C GLU A 482 9.92 22.60 19.44
N VAL A 483 10.60 23.72 19.73
CA VAL A 483 10.97 24.09 21.12
C VAL A 483 9.71 24.26 21.96
N GLY A 484 9.73 23.76 23.20
CA GLY A 484 8.57 23.81 24.10
C GLY A 484 7.66 22.58 24.02
N HIS A 485 7.79 21.79 22.95
CA HIS A 485 7.07 20.53 22.82
C HIS A 485 7.67 19.43 23.71
N THR A 486 6.96 18.31 23.81
CA THR A 486 7.41 17.10 24.51
C THR A 486 7.40 15.90 23.56
N ILE A 487 8.53 15.21 23.46
CA ILE A 487 8.60 13.90 22.82
C ILE A 487 7.93 12.92 23.76
N ARG A 488 6.93 12.17 23.28
CA ARG A 488 6.25 11.12 24.05
C ARG A 488 6.37 9.78 23.36
N LEU A 489 6.71 8.75 24.12
CA LEU A 489 6.59 7.36 23.71
C LEU A 489 5.43 6.74 24.50
N ALA A 490 4.42 6.25 23.78
CA ALA A 490 3.32 5.46 24.35
C ALA A 490 3.52 3.98 24.00
N ILE A 491 3.55 3.11 25.02
CA ILE A 491 3.66 1.65 24.89
C ILE A 491 2.32 1.01 25.25
N ALA A 492 1.82 0.13 24.39
CA ALA A 492 0.57 -0.61 24.57
C ALA A 492 0.70 -2.08 24.10
N GLY A 493 -0.29 -2.90 24.45
CA GLY A 493 -0.38 -4.31 24.04
C GLY A 493 -1.18 -4.57 22.76
N SER A 494 -1.66 -3.53 22.07
CA SER A 494 -2.49 -3.61 20.86
C SER A 494 -2.32 -2.35 19.98
N ASP A 495 -2.68 -2.46 18.69
CA ASP A 495 -2.81 -1.33 17.74
C ASP A 495 -4.02 -1.56 16.81
N TRP A 496 -5.16 -1.88 17.39
CA TRP A 496 -6.43 -2.12 16.71
C TRP A 496 -7.09 -0.81 16.27
N PRO A 497 -7.73 -0.73 15.07
CA PRO A 497 -7.98 -1.81 14.13
C PRO A 497 -6.89 -2.01 13.08
N ASN A 498 -5.74 -1.32 13.19
CA ASN A 498 -4.65 -1.45 12.24
C ASN A 498 -3.99 -2.83 12.27
N ALA A 499 -4.04 -3.49 13.42
CA ALA A 499 -3.59 -4.85 13.64
C ALA A 499 -4.71 -5.68 14.29
N TRP A 500 -4.73 -6.98 14.00
CA TRP A 500 -5.53 -7.93 14.74
C TRP A 500 -5.07 -7.93 16.20
N PRO A 501 -5.98 -7.98 17.18
CA PRO A 501 -5.61 -7.93 18.59
C PRO A 501 -5.00 -9.26 19.08
N PRO A 502 -4.22 -9.25 20.18
CA PRO A 502 -3.61 -10.46 20.73
C PRO A 502 -4.67 -11.47 21.19
N PRO A 503 -4.31 -12.76 21.36
CA PRO A 503 -5.26 -13.79 21.78
C PRO A 503 -5.78 -13.56 23.21
N GLU A 504 -4.97 -12.97 24.08
CA GLU A 504 -5.28 -12.75 25.49
C GLU A 504 -4.97 -11.32 25.93
N ALA A 505 -5.60 -10.88 27.03
CA ALA A 505 -5.36 -9.58 27.64
C ALA A 505 -4.06 -9.60 28.50
N SER A 506 -2.94 -9.98 27.86
CA SER A 506 -1.68 -10.25 28.55
C SER A 506 -1.11 -9.03 29.27
N GLU A 507 -0.56 -9.26 30.45
CA GLU A 507 0.23 -8.27 31.17
C GLU A 507 1.62 -8.14 30.53
N LEU A 508 1.91 -6.93 30.06
CA LEU A 508 3.19 -6.49 29.53
C LEU A 508 3.89 -5.64 30.60
N THR A 509 4.99 -6.16 31.16
CA THR A 509 5.87 -5.40 32.05
C THR A 509 7.07 -4.87 31.27
N VAL A 510 7.28 -3.56 31.30
CA VAL A 510 8.51 -2.90 30.85
C VAL A 510 9.46 -2.74 32.04
N VAL A 511 10.65 -3.33 31.92
CA VAL A 511 11.77 -3.13 32.85
C VAL A 511 12.55 -1.91 32.37
N LEU A 512 12.61 -0.84 33.17
CA LEU A 512 13.21 0.43 32.75
C LEU A 512 14.72 0.33 32.60
N GLU A 513 15.37 -0.48 33.45
CA GLU A 513 16.79 -0.78 33.30
C GLU A 513 17.03 -1.49 31.96
N GLY A 514 17.87 -0.89 31.11
CA GLY A 514 18.16 -1.41 29.77
C GLY A 514 17.17 -0.97 28.67
N SER A 515 16.02 -0.39 29.02
CA SER A 515 15.05 0.09 28.03
C SER A 515 15.34 1.52 27.56
N ARG A 516 15.35 1.73 26.24
CA ARG A 516 15.76 2.99 25.61
C ARG A 516 15.15 3.16 24.23
N LEU A 517 14.69 4.38 23.96
CA LEU A 517 14.28 4.83 22.64
C LEU A 517 15.48 5.45 21.93
N PHE A 518 15.64 5.12 20.66
CA PHE A 518 16.64 5.73 19.80
C PHE A 518 15.98 6.51 18.68
N LEU A 519 16.37 7.78 18.54
CA LEU A 519 15.90 8.66 17.49
C LEU A 519 16.98 8.87 16.41
N PRO A 520 16.64 8.76 15.11
CA PRO A 520 17.56 8.99 14.00
C PRO A 520 17.66 10.50 13.72
N THR A 521 18.47 11.19 14.51
CA THR A 521 18.63 12.65 14.43
C THR A 521 19.56 13.06 13.30
N VAL A 522 19.35 14.25 12.76
CA VAL A 522 20.22 14.86 11.74
C VAL A 522 20.88 16.10 12.33
N ARG A 523 22.21 16.22 12.22
CA ARG A 523 22.96 17.39 12.69
C ARG A 523 23.83 17.98 11.59
N GLY A 524 24.03 19.30 11.64
CA GLY A 524 24.90 20.03 10.72
C GLY A 524 24.18 20.59 9.50
N ASP A 525 24.93 21.34 8.68
CA ASP A 525 24.40 22.06 7.53
C ASP A 525 23.83 21.13 6.45
N HIS A 526 22.80 21.62 5.76
CA HIS A 526 22.27 20.96 4.56
C HIS A 526 23.31 21.05 3.42
N PRO A 527 23.76 19.91 2.87
CA PRO A 527 24.85 19.90 1.88
C PRO A 527 24.43 20.53 0.55
N ILE A 528 23.13 20.52 0.24
CA ILE A 528 22.56 21.05 -1.00
C ILE A 528 21.70 22.27 -0.64
N LYS A 529 22.21 23.46 -0.97
CA LYS A 529 21.54 24.75 -0.71
C LYS A 529 20.62 25.17 -1.84
N GLU A 530 20.96 24.82 -3.08
CA GLU A 530 20.14 25.07 -4.26
C GLU A 530 19.10 23.95 -4.40
N ARG A 531 17.83 24.32 -4.47
CA ARG A 531 16.70 23.39 -4.44
C ARG A 531 16.15 23.23 -5.86
N PRO A 532 16.20 22.03 -6.47
CA PRO A 532 15.31 21.71 -7.57
C PRO A 532 13.89 22.12 -7.21
N ARG A 533 13.22 22.84 -8.11
CA ARG A 533 11.83 23.25 -7.91
C ARG A 533 10.95 22.24 -8.61
N PHE A 534 10.17 21.51 -7.81
CA PHE A 534 9.07 20.72 -8.35
C PHE A 534 8.01 21.66 -8.93
N LEU A 535 7.47 21.27 -10.08
CA LEU A 535 6.37 22.02 -10.67
C LEU A 535 5.11 21.85 -9.80
N PRO A 536 4.36 22.92 -9.54
CA PRO A 536 3.07 22.80 -8.87
C PRO A 536 2.13 22.01 -9.78
N VAL A 537 1.13 21.36 -9.17
CA VAL A 537 0.08 20.67 -9.91
C VAL A 537 -0.56 21.66 -10.89
N LYS A 538 -0.57 21.33 -12.17
CA LYS A 538 -1.39 22.06 -13.14
C LYS A 538 -2.84 21.84 -12.70
N GLU A 539 -3.56 22.90 -12.30
CA GLU A 539 -5.02 22.81 -12.18
C GLU A 539 -5.53 22.21 -13.48
N ALA A 540 -6.07 20.99 -13.41
CA ALA A 540 -6.62 20.35 -14.58
C ALA A 540 -7.85 21.15 -15.00
N ARG A 541 -7.67 22.15 -15.87
CA ARG A 541 -8.76 22.77 -16.63
C ARG A 541 -9.37 21.67 -17.48
N GLY A 542 -10.41 21.02 -16.97
CA GLY A 542 -11.25 20.12 -17.74
C GLY A 542 -10.57 18.85 -18.26
N ALA A 543 -9.76 18.17 -17.44
CA ALA A 543 -9.47 16.76 -17.72
C ALA A 543 -10.75 15.97 -17.47
N LEU A 544 -11.57 15.85 -18.51
CA LEU A 544 -12.69 14.92 -18.56
C LEU A 544 -12.13 13.53 -18.21
N SER A 545 -12.33 13.08 -16.98
CA SER A 545 -12.61 11.67 -16.76
C SER A 545 -13.68 11.32 -17.79
N ALA A 546 -13.50 10.24 -18.54
CA ALA A 546 -14.48 9.86 -19.54
C ALA A 546 -15.88 9.69 -18.90
N GLY A 547 -15.94 9.47 -17.57
CA GLY A 547 -17.17 9.48 -16.82
C GLY A 547 -17.33 10.53 -15.73
N ASN A 548 -18.59 10.79 -15.35
CA ASN A 548 -18.92 11.52 -14.12
C ASN A 548 -18.63 10.62 -12.92
N GLN A 549 -17.84 11.10 -11.96
CA GLN A 549 -17.66 10.46 -10.66
C GLN A 549 -18.41 11.24 -9.59
N GLU A 550 -19.31 10.56 -8.87
CA GLU A 550 -19.96 11.08 -7.68
C GLU A 550 -19.38 10.33 -6.48
N ARG A 551 -18.84 11.08 -5.51
CA ARG A 551 -18.42 10.54 -4.20
C ARG A 551 -19.43 11.04 -3.17
N VAL A 552 -20.06 10.10 -2.47
CA VAL A 552 -20.89 10.41 -1.30
C VAL A 552 -19.97 10.62 -0.10
N GLU A 553 -20.38 11.48 0.85
CA GLU A 553 -19.63 11.69 2.08
C GLU A 553 -19.44 10.35 2.82
N PRO A 554 -18.19 9.97 3.09
CA PRO A 554 -17.94 8.72 3.76
C PRO A 554 -18.30 8.72 5.23
N VAL A 555 -18.44 7.52 5.77
CA VAL A 555 -18.56 7.29 7.19
C VAL A 555 -17.28 6.68 7.72
N TRP A 556 -16.73 7.26 8.79
CA TRP A 556 -15.79 6.64 9.70
C TRP A 556 -16.27 6.91 11.12
N ARG A 557 -16.66 5.87 11.85
CA ARG A 557 -17.15 5.99 13.22
C ARG A 557 -16.45 5.01 14.14
N ILE A 558 -16.13 5.50 15.33
CA ILE A 558 -15.72 4.68 16.46
C ILE A 558 -16.92 4.63 17.41
N GLU A 559 -17.41 3.44 17.69
CA GLU A 559 -18.59 3.20 18.52
C GLU A 559 -18.19 2.39 19.76
N HIS A 560 -18.66 2.81 20.93
CA HIS A 560 -18.47 2.08 22.18
C HIS A 560 -19.81 1.59 22.71
N ASP A 561 -20.05 0.28 22.61
CA ASP A 561 -21.22 -0.35 23.19
C ASP A 561 -20.92 -0.73 24.64
N ILE A 562 -21.43 0.07 25.57
CA ILE A 562 -21.19 -0.08 27.01
C ILE A 562 -21.80 -1.38 27.55
N TYR A 563 -22.95 -1.81 27.02
CA TYR A 563 -23.64 -3.00 27.51
C TYR A 563 -23.01 -4.28 26.93
N ALA A 564 -22.71 -4.29 25.63
CA ALA A 564 -22.01 -5.40 25.00
C ALA A 564 -20.52 -5.47 25.37
N ARG A 565 -19.97 -4.38 25.94
CA ARG A 565 -18.54 -4.21 26.26
C ARG A 565 -17.67 -4.41 25.03
N GLU A 566 -18.04 -3.74 23.95
CA GLU A 566 -17.40 -3.86 22.65
C GLU A 566 -17.09 -2.48 22.08
N THR A 567 -15.92 -2.35 21.47
CA THR A 567 -15.58 -1.19 20.64
C THR A 567 -15.64 -1.62 19.19
N ARG A 568 -16.25 -0.81 18.34
CA ARG A 568 -16.39 -1.06 16.89
C ARG A 568 -15.88 0.11 16.08
N VAL A 569 -15.31 -0.19 14.92
CA VAL A 569 -15.04 0.80 13.88
C VAL A 569 -15.90 0.47 12.68
N VAL A 570 -16.62 1.47 12.17
CA VAL A 570 -17.54 1.35 11.04
C VAL A 570 -17.10 2.28 9.93
N THR A 571 -16.93 1.73 8.74
CA THR A 571 -16.62 2.47 7.51
C THR A 571 -17.70 2.23 6.47
N HIS A 572 -18.07 3.29 5.75
CA HIS A 572 -18.93 3.19 4.58
C HIS A 572 -18.37 4.07 3.46
N GLN A 573 -18.28 3.49 2.27
CA GLN A 573 -17.93 4.20 1.04
C GLN A 573 -18.95 3.88 -0.05
N LEU A 574 -19.28 4.89 -0.85
CA LEU A 574 -20.06 4.74 -2.07
C LEU A 574 -19.37 5.53 -3.19
N SER A 575 -19.05 4.82 -4.26
CA SER A 575 -18.55 5.41 -5.50
C SER A 575 -19.56 5.17 -6.62
N ARG A 576 -19.72 6.18 -7.48
CA ARG A 576 -20.47 6.06 -8.73
C ARG A 576 -19.63 6.58 -9.86
N SER A 577 -19.64 5.87 -10.98
CA SER A 577 -18.97 6.28 -12.20
C SER A 577 -19.87 6.01 -13.40
N SER A 578 -19.81 6.82 -14.46
CA SER A 578 -20.57 6.51 -15.67
C SER A 578 -19.99 7.20 -16.89
N LEU A 579 -19.92 6.49 -18.01
CA LEU A 579 -19.59 7.02 -19.32
C LEU A 579 -20.83 6.93 -20.22
N ALA A 580 -21.39 8.09 -20.56
CA ALA A 580 -22.67 8.21 -21.25
C ALA A 580 -22.76 7.31 -22.50
N GLY A 581 -23.81 6.48 -22.55
CA GLY A 581 -24.07 5.55 -23.66
C GLY A 581 -23.13 4.34 -23.73
N ARG A 582 -22.17 4.19 -22.82
CA ARG A 582 -21.27 3.03 -22.76
C ARG A 582 -21.43 2.20 -21.50
N TRP A 583 -21.44 2.83 -20.33
CA TRP A 583 -21.66 2.13 -19.08
C TRP A 583 -21.98 3.06 -17.91
N SER A 584 -22.58 2.52 -16.86
CA SER A 584 -22.69 3.13 -15.55
C SER A 584 -22.35 2.11 -14.48
N SER A 585 -21.75 2.54 -13.38
CA SER A 585 -21.43 1.69 -12.25
C SER A 585 -21.66 2.39 -10.93
N TRP A 586 -21.90 1.58 -9.92
CA TRP A 586 -21.81 2.00 -8.54
C TRP A 586 -21.23 0.88 -7.70
N ARG A 587 -20.61 1.27 -6.59
CA ARG A 587 -19.99 0.34 -5.67
C ARG A 587 -20.09 0.84 -4.25
N THR A 588 -20.57 -0.01 -3.36
CA THR A 588 -20.55 0.21 -1.92
C THR A 588 -19.51 -0.67 -1.26
N GLU A 589 -18.85 -0.12 -0.25
CA GLU A 589 -17.93 -0.86 0.61
C GLU A 589 -18.26 -0.52 2.06
N ASP A 590 -18.82 -1.50 2.75
CA ASP A 590 -19.06 -1.45 4.18
C ASP A 590 -18.04 -2.35 4.87
N VAL A 591 -17.32 -1.79 5.85
CA VAL A 591 -16.42 -2.56 6.71
C VAL A 591 -16.76 -2.24 8.15
N ARG A 592 -16.96 -3.28 8.94
CA ARG A 592 -17.19 -3.20 10.38
C ARG A 592 -16.20 -4.11 11.04
N VAL A 593 -15.46 -3.57 12.00
CA VAL A 593 -14.55 -4.36 12.81
C VAL A 593 -14.90 -4.14 14.27
N GLY A 594 -14.81 -5.19 15.09
CA GLY A 594 -15.14 -5.13 16.50
C GLY A 594 -14.19 -5.95 17.35
N VAL A 595 -14.02 -5.52 18.60
CA VAL A 595 -13.22 -6.21 19.61
C VAL A 595 -13.78 -5.99 21.00
N LYS A 596 -13.73 -7.02 21.83
CA LYS A 596 -13.95 -6.86 23.28
C LYS A 596 -12.68 -6.31 23.94
N PRO A 597 -12.71 -5.12 24.57
CA PRO A 597 -11.50 -4.50 25.06
C PRO A 597 -10.73 -5.31 26.12
N LEU A 598 -11.44 -6.13 26.91
CA LEU A 598 -10.85 -6.97 27.97
C LEU A 598 -10.77 -8.46 27.60
N ALA A 599 -11.14 -8.82 26.36
CA ALA A 599 -11.06 -10.17 25.82
C ALA A 599 -10.62 -10.07 24.35
N PRO A 600 -9.38 -9.63 24.09
CA PRO A 600 -8.92 -9.27 22.74
C PRO A 600 -8.96 -10.44 21.75
N GLY A 601 -8.91 -11.70 22.22
CA GLY A 601 -9.13 -12.87 21.38
C GLY A 601 -10.51 -12.90 20.69
N ASP A 602 -11.53 -12.28 21.29
CA ASP A 602 -12.87 -12.11 20.73
C ASP A 602 -12.91 -10.87 19.83
N ALA A 603 -12.40 -11.01 18.62
CA ALA A 603 -12.40 -9.96 17.61
C ALA A 603 -13.09 -10.44 16.33
N TRP A 604 -13.59 -9.49 15.55
CA TRP A 604 -14.31 -9.81 14.33
C TRP A 604 -14.22 -8.70 13.27
N VAL A 605 -14.44 -9.11 12.02
CA VAL A 605 -14.61 -8.28 10.84
C VAL A 605 -15.84 -8.76 10.10
N GLU A 606 -16.73 -7.84 9.76
CA GLU A 606 -17.82 -8.04 8.82
C GLU A 606 -17.65 -7.01 7.69
N SER A 607 -17.70 -7.46 6.44
CA SER A 607 -17.62 -6.57 5.29
C SER A 607 -18.61 -6.96 4.21
N ASP A 608 -19.23 -5.97 3.59
CA ASP A 608 -20.16 -6.12 2.47
C ASP A 608 -19.66 -5.22 1.34
N VAL A 609 -19.42 -5.82 0.18
CA VAL A 609 -19.06 -5.11 -1.04
C VAL A 609 -20.08 -5.45 -2.10
N GLU A 610 -20.82 -4.44 -2.52
CA GLU A 610 -21.72 -4.55 -3.65
C GLU A 610 -21.16 -3.74 -4.82
N THR A 611 -21.17 -4.32 -6.01
CA THR A 611 -20.69 -3.66 -7.22
C THR A 611 -21.63 -3.98 -8.37
N GLU A 612 -22.15 -2.94 -9.00
CA GLU A 612 -22.97 -3.07 -10.20
C GLU A 612 -22.31 -2.31 -11.34
N ILE A 613 -22.30 -2.93 -12.52
CA ILE A 613 -21.95 -2.28 -13.78
C ILE A 613 -23.03 -2.62 -14.80
N ALA A 614 -23.58 -1.58 -15.42
CA ALA A 614 -24.52 -1.68 -16.51
C ALA A 614 -23.85 -1.23 -17.81
N TRP A 615 -23.82 -2.12 -18.80
CA TRP A 615 -23.52 -1.83 -20.20
C TRP A 615 -24.81 -1.92 -21.04
N PRO A 616 -24.84 -1.45 -22.29
CA PRO A 616 -25.97 -1.66 -23.20
C PRO A 616 -26.40 -3.13 -23.34
N GLU A 617 -25.45 -4.05 -23.24
CA GLU A 617 -25.65 -5.49 -23.43
C GLU A 617 -26.14 -6.21 -22.16
N VAL A 618 -25.73 -5.76 -20.98
CA VAL A 618 -25.98 -6.46 -19.71
C VAL A 618 -25.78 -5.55 -18.50
N THR A 619 -26.59 -5.75 -17.47
CA THR A 619 -26.29 -5.29 -16.11
C THR A 619 -25.76 -6.46 -15.30
N ALA A 620 -24.51 -6.35 -14.82
CA ALA A 620 -23.89 -7.32 -13.94
C ALA A 620 -23.77 -6.73 -12.54
N ARG A 621 -24.17 -7.49 -11.52
CA ARG A 621 -24.04 -7.09 -10.13
C ARG A 621 -23.43 -8.21 -9.30
N THR A 622 -22.55 -7.86 -8.39
CA THR A 622 -21.92 -8.77 -7.42
C THR A 622 -22.22 -8.26 -6.02
N ASN A 623 -22.59 -9.15 -5.12
CA ASN A 623 -22.71 -8.87 -3.69
C ASN A 623 -21.81 -9.87 -2.95
N ALA A 624 -20.73 -9.37 -2.37
CA ALA A 624 -19.75 -10.17 -1.65
C ALA A 624 -19.82 -9.81 -0.16
N ARG A 625 -20.05 -10.81 0.69
CA ARG A 625 -20.18 -10.68 2.14
C ARG A 625 -19.16 -11.54 2.84
N LEU A 626 -18.36 -10.92 3.69
CA LEU A 626 -17.32 -11.55 4.49
C LEU A 626 -17.66 -11.44 5.97
N LYS A 627 -17.51 -12.55 6.69
CA LYS A 627 -17.39 -12.58 8.13
C LYS A 627 -16.13 -13.32 8.55
N LEU A 628 -15.28 -12.65 9.33
CA LEU A 628 -14.14 -13.24 9.99
C LEU A 628 -14.28 -13.01 11.49
N THR A 629 -14.26 -14.08 12.28
CA THR A 629 -14.23 -13.99 13.75
C THR A 629 -13.02 -14.72 14.29
N SER A 630 -12.54 -14.34 15.46
CA SER A 630 -11.50 -15.09 16.18
C SER A 630 -11.94 -15.45 17.60
N ASP A 631 -11.31 -16.51 18.11
CA ASP A 631 -11.14 -16.77 19.55
C ASP A 631 -9.62 -16.75 19.87
N PRO A 632 -9.19 -17.03 21.11
CA PRO A 632 -7.75 -17.06 21.46
C PRO A 632 -6.89 -18.05 20.65
N THR A 633 -7.51 -19.02 19.96
CA THR A 633 -6.82 -20.14 19.30
C THR A 633 -7.10 -20.24 17.80
N THR A 634 -8.18 -19.65 17.31
CA THR A 634 -8.72 -19.98 15.98
C THR A 634 -9.30 -18.76 15.27
N TYR A 635 -9.12 -18.70 13.95
CA TYR A 635 -9.84 -17.83 13.02
C TYR A 635 -10.94 -18.63 12.30
N TYR A 636 -12.13 -18.05 12.20
CA TYR A 636 -13.28 -18.60 11.50
C TYR A 636 -13.66 -17.65 10.38
N PHE A 637 -13.56 -18.13 9.15
CA PHE A 637 -13.75 -17.35 7.93
C PHE A 637 -14.97 -17.87 7.17
N ASP A 638 -15.84 -16.96 6.76
CA ASP A 638 -17.05 -17.21 5.99
C ASP A 638 -17.22 -16.13 4.92
N LEU A 639 -17.22 -16.52 3.65
CA LEU A 639 -17.39 -15.62 2.50
C LEU A 639 -18.49 -16.14 1.58
N VAL A 640 -19.48 -15.28 1.31
CA VAL A 640 -20.52 -15.53 0.32
C VAL A 640 -20.42 -14.51 -0.80
N LEU A 641 -20.46 -14.97 -2.05
CA LEU A 641 -20.54 -14.13 -3.25
C LEU A 641 -21.79 -14.51 -4.05
N ASP A 642 -22.69 -13.56 -4.22
CA ASP A 642 -23.81 -13.64 -5.15
C ASP A 642 -23.48 -12.87 -6.43
N VAL A 643 -23.79 -13.46 -7.59
CA VAL A 643 -23.59 -12.85 -8.91
C VAL A 643 -24.92 -12.79 -9.65
N PHE A 644 -25.26 -11.61 -10.18
CA PHE A 644 -26.51 -11.33 -10.86
C PHE A 644 -26.29 -10.88 -12.31
N GLU A 645 -27.16 -11.36 -13.20
CA GLU A 645 -27.28 -10.95 -14.60
C GLU A 645 -28.69 -10.37 -14.82
N ASN A 646 -28.79 -9.06 -15.09
CA ASN A 646 -30.05 -8.34 -15.26
C ASN A 646 -31.02 -8.62 -14.11
N ASP A 647 -30.55 -8.42 -12.87
CA ASP A 647 -31.26 -8.71 -11.60
C ASP A 647 -31.56 -10.18 -11.30
N ASN A 648 -31.25 -11.12 -12.20
CA ASN A 648 -31.41 -12.54 -11.94
C ASN A 648 -30.16 -13.10 -11.26
N LEU A 649 -30.30 -13.76 -10.11
CA LEU A 649 -29.22 -14.49 -9.47
C LEU A 649 -28.78 -15.66 -10.36
N ILE A 650 -27.56 -15.63 -10.86
CA ILE A 650 -27.00 -16.67 -11.73
C ILE A 650 -26.01 -17.59 -11.04
N SER A 651 -25.42 -17.15 -9.91
CA SER A 651 -24.51 -17.96 -9.12
C SER A 651 -24.44 -17.47 -7.67
N THR A 652 -24.31 -18.41 -6.74
CA THR A 652 -23.88 -18.16 -5.38
C THR A 652 -22.66 -19.03 -5.12
N ARG A 653 -21.61 -18.42 -4.59
CA ARG A 653 -20.36 -19.07 -4.19
C ARG A 653 -20.15 -18.87 -2.71
N HIS A 654 -19.67 -19.91 -2.05
CA HIS A 654 -19.49 -19.92 -0.61
C HIS A 654 -18.15 -20.57 -0.27
N TRP A 655 -17.36 -19.89 0.55
CA TRP A 655 -16.09 -20.38 1.06
C TRP A 655 -16.08 -20.26 2.58
N GLU A 656 -15.84 -21.38 3.25
CA GLU A 656 -15.66 -21.44 4.69
C GLU A 656 -14.29 -22.02 5.00
N THR A 657 -13.60 -21.45 5.98
CA THR A 657 -12.30 -21.97 6.42
C THR A 657 -12.13 -21.73 7.91
N VAL A 658 -11.54 -22.71 8.59
CA VAL A 658 -11.19 -22.62 10.01
C VAL A 658 -9.68 -22.80 10.11
N THR A 659 -8.99 -21.76 10.57
CA THR A 659 -7.52 -21.74 10.61
C THR A 659 -7.04 -21.49 12.03
N PRO A 660 -6.19 -22.36 12.61
CA PRO A 660 -5.57 -22.09 13.90
C PRO A 660 -4.72 -20.81 13.88
N ARG A 661 -4.69 -20.08 15.01
CA ARG A 661 -3.76 -18.99 15.26
C ARG A 661 -2.37 -19.56 15.52
N LYS A 662 -1.43 -19.36 14.61
CA LYS A 662 -0.05 -19.85 14.70
C LYS A 662 0.80 -18.82 15.45
N LEU A 663 0.66 -18.76 16.77
CA LEU A 663 1.28 -17.73 17.63
C LEU A 663 0.88 -16.30 17.26
N GLN A 664 -0.29 -16.15 16.64
CA GLN A 664 -0.93 -14.88 16.28
C GLN A 664 -2.01 -14.50 17.28
#